data_AF-A0AAV8VNL5-F1
#
_entry.id   AF-A0AAV8VNL5-F1
#
_cell.length_a   1.000
_cell.length_b   1.000
_cell.length_c   1.000
_cell.angle_alpha   90.00
_cell.angle_beta   90.00
_cell.angle_gamma   90.00
#
_symmetry.space_group_name_H-M   'P 1'
#
loop_
_entity.id
_entity.type
_entity.pdbx_description
1 polymer ?
#
loop_
_entity_poly.entity_id
_entity_poly.type
_entity_poly.pdbx_seq_one_letter_code
_entity_poly.pdbx_strand_id
1 'polypeptide(L)'
;MLVLIWHLQSPKPKWNWQPIVLFRTLLKTAGKCLPQRRIITKSKTWKSFDFGIESEVKSKLLIKNGKANVSSTKVANKVVNRKCIDFHNEMIPKSVGDLAVHSKKVQEVEKWLTSNVLNKETVKGSFLLLSGPTGCGKTATLNVLCKKLGIQISEWINPVDQGYEVLKTINQVRRFTEFLTDSKWNSLFDADDVNRITLVKDFPNIVAHRPEEFCNILSECHGKLKYPVVFISTDTNNNAINFTRTLFTDDIMLKYDITQISLPNNSARFFSLHKLSEEHLMLQKTCRDFAETELKPIAAELDRDHIFPAEQIKKMGELGLLAVNVSEKYGGAGQDYLALAVAVEEIAKACGGTGTIMSVHNCLYVNLIDKFGTEDQKEKFLKPFTTGTLGCFALSEPEAGSDVGAMLTTATLDGGSYVLNGTKSWVTSGAEGKAAVVFATVDKKLKHKGITGFLVPLPWAGVSLGKKENKLGIRCSSTCNIILEDVRIPKENVLGTVGGGFKMAMEQLDKARVGIASQALGIGQAALEIAVDYAAHRKAFGQPINQLQAVKLRIADMAVKLEAARLLVWRAAVCCDEPQRTTKESSMAKLAASEAATFVSHSAIQILGGMGYVADLPAERYYRDARITEIYAGVNDVQRLLIGDLIIKELQN
;
A
#
# COMPACT_ATOMS: atom_id res chain seq x y z
N MET A 1 52.71 28.93 -11.81
CA MET A 1 53.42 27.81 -11.14
C MET A 1 52.64 26.55 -11.47
N LEU A 2 52.90 25.74 -12.51
CA LEU A 2 54.12 25.22 -13.16
C LEU A 2 55.02 24.36 -12.26
N VAL A 3 55.36 23.15 -12.79
CA VAL A 3 56.28 22.04 -12.38
C VAL A 3 55.47 20.75 -12.05
N LEU A 4 55.26 19.71 -12.89
CA LEU A 4 56.11 18.78 -13.71
C LEU A 4 57.15 18.00 -12.84
N ILE A 5 57.47 16.70 -12.93
CA ILE A 5 57.28 15.60 -13.89
C ILE A 5 57.84 14.25 -13.30
N TRP A 6 57.27 13.09 -13.70
CA TRP A 6 57.86 11.72 -13.97
C TRP A 6 58.65 10.88 -12.93
N HIS A 7 58.83 9.54 -13.01
CA HIS A 7 58.49 8.47 -14.00
C HIS A 7 58.56 7.03 -13.42
N LEU A 8 57.72 6.13 -13.98
CA LEU A 8 57.90 4.71 -14.38
C LEU A 8 58.53 3.64 -13.45
N GLN A 9 57.91 2.46 -13.32
CA GLN A 9 57.96 1.33 -14.30
C GLN A 9 56.92 0.23 -13.97
N SER A 10 56.31 -0.31 -15.02
CA SER A 10 55.58 -1.60 -15.05
C SER A 10 56.27 -2.52 -16.08
N PRO A 11 55.86 -3.80 -16.16
CA PRO A 11 55.48 -4.33 -17.46
C PRO A 11 54.14 -5.08 -17.46
N LYS A 12 53.36 -4.85 -18.53
CA LYS A 12 52.14 -5.57 -18.93
C LYS A 12 52.48 -6.78 -19.85
N PRO A 13 51.50 -7.61 -20.27
CA PRO A 13 50.81 -7.35 -21.56
C PRO A 13 49.28 -7.60 -21.51
N LYS A 14 48.43 -6.64 -21.97
CA LYS A 14 47.73 -6.47 -23.30
C LYS A 14 46.44 -7.30 -23.41
N TRP A 15 45.26 -6.78 -23.82
CA TRP A 15 44.86 -6.04 -25.05
C TRP A 15 43.57 -5.17 -24.81
N ASN A 16 43.58 -3.84 -25.02
CA ASN A 16 43.10 -3.00 -26.18
C ASN A 16 41.57 -2.74 -26.26
N TRP A 17 41.05 -1.57 -25.81
CA TRP A 17 40.79 -0.24 -26.50
C TRP A 17 39.37 -0.16 -27.15
N GLN A 18 38.50 0.85 -27.04
CA GLN A 18 38.52 2.24 -26.50
C GLN A 18 37.08 2.88 -26.55
N PRO A 19 36.72 3.82 -25.65
CA PRO A 19 35.57 4.75 -25.80
C PRO A 19 35.98 6.25 -25.75
N ILE A 20 35.34 7.14 -26.52
CA ILE A 20 35.55 8.62 -26.51
C ILE A 20 34.26 9.32 -27.00
N VAL A 21 33.76 10.50 -26.60
CA VAL A 21 33.94 11.49 -25.49
C VAL A 21 32.75 12.46 -25.59
N LEU A 22 32.34 13.05 -24.47
CA LEU A 22 31.40 14.17 -24.31
C LEU A 22 32.20 15.48 -24.17
N PHE A 23 31.82 16.61 -24.81
CA PHE A 23 32.24 17.94 -24.32
C PHE A 23 31.28 19.09 -24.70
N ARG A 24 31.02 19.95 -23.71
CA ARG A 24 30.40 21.29 -23.74
C ARG A 24 31.46 22.26 -23.21
N THR A 25 31.55 23.51 -23.70
CA THR A 25 31.74 24.78 -22.93
C THR A 25 32.02 26.02 -23.84
N LEU A 26 31.05 26.95 -23.84
CA LEU A 26 31.02 28.43 -23.72
C LEU A 26 32.00 29.45 -24.40
N LEU A 27 31.32 30.44 -25.03
CA LEU A 27 31.41 31.94 -24.94
C LEU A 27 32.19 32.81 -25.96
N LYS A 28 31.38 33.72 -26.55
CA LYS A 28 31.59 35.15 -26.90
C LYS A 28 32.66 35.58 -27.93
N THR A 29 32.17 36.03 -29.10
CA THR A 29 32.59 37.32 -29.69
C THR A 29 31.56 37.87 -30.69
N ALA A 30 31.18 39.13 -30.45
CA ALA A 30 30.74 40.20 -31.35
C ALA A 30 30.02 39.90 -32.69
N GLY A 31 28.73 40.29 -32.74
CA GLY A 31 28.20 41.36 -33.61
C GLY A 31 28.34 41.28 -35.13
N LYS A 32 27.21 41.15 -35.83
CA LYS A 32 26.78 42.06 -36.92
C LYS A 32 25.36 41.74 -37.40
N CYS A 33 24.67 42.80 -37.78
CA CYS A 33 23.24 42.91 -38.11
C CYS A 33 22.82 42.30 -39.47
N LEU A 34 21.59 41.74 -39.47
CA LEU A 34 20.50 41.82 -40.50
C LEU A 34 20.72 41.25 -41.93
N PRO A 35 19.66 40.98 -42.74
CA PRO A 35 18.20 41.08 -42.49
C PRO A 35 17.34 39.87 -42.92
N GLN A 36 16.05 39.94 -42.53
CA GLN A 36 14.93 39.12 -42.97
C GLN A 36 14.70 39.11 -44.50
N ARG A 37 14.30 37.96 -45.06
CA ARG A 37 13.31 37.86 -46.17
C ARG A 37 12.49 36.56 -46.08
N ARG A 38 11.16 36.72 -46.13
CA ARG A 38 10.15 35.70 -46.51
C ARG A 38 10.08 35.60 -48.03
N ILE A 39 9.79 34.40 -48.56
CA ILE A 39 9.03 34.02 -49.80
C ILE A 39 9.16 32.46 -49.87
N ILE A 40 8.13 31.67 -49.52
CA ILE A 40 7.03 31.11 -50.34
C ILE A 40 7.44 29.93 -51.26
N THR A 41 6.87 28.76 -50.91
CA THR A 41 6.45 27.55 -51.68
C THR A 41 7.40 26.79 -52.61
N LYS A 42 7.55 25.47 -52.37
CA LYS A 42 6.89 24.39 -53.15
C LYS A 42 7.15 22.99 -52.58
N SER A 43 6.11 22.18 -52.70
CA SER A 43 5.91 20.79 -52.28
C SER A 43 6.75 19.74 -53.03
N LYS A 44 7.03 18.61 -52.36
CA LYS A 44 6.83 17.25 -52.90
C LYS A 44 6.53 16.27 -51.76
N THR A 45 5.32 15.71 -51.81
CA THR A 45 4.72 14.62 -51.02
C THR A 45 5.26 13.25 -51.48
N TRP A 46 5.34 12.20 -50.64
CA TRP A 46 4.34 11.14 -50.37
C TRP A 46 5.12 10.01 -49.62
N LYS A 47 4.64 9.15 -48.69
CA LYS A 47 3.33 8.58 -48.34
C LYS A 47 3.32 8.13 -46.87
N SER A 48 2.34 8.58 -46.09
CA SER A 48 1.74 7.82 -44.98
C SER A 48 0.28 7.55 -45.40
N PHE A 49 -0.19 6.33 -45.21
CA PHE A 49 -1.58 5.96 -45.50
C PHE A 49 -2.47 6.34 -44.32
N ASP A 50 -3.44 7.20 -44.60
CA ASP A 50 -4.61 7.52 -43.78
C ASP A 50 -5.69 6.44 -43.93
N PHE A 51 -6.52 6.31 -42.90
CA PHE A 51 -7.98 6.37 -43.08
C PHE A 51 -8.58 7.14 -41.91
N GLY A 52 -8.96 8.40 -42.16
CA GLY A 52 -9.85 9.19 -41.32
C GLY A 52 -11.32 9.08 -41.76
N ILE A 53 -12.18 9.74 -40.98
CA ILE A 53 -13.41 10.51 -41.30
C ILE A 53 -13.99 10.89 -39.92
N GLU A 54 -13.76 12.11 -39.40
CA GLU A 54 -14.56 13.37 -39.54
C GLU A 54 -16.02 13.22 -39.05
N SER A 55 -16.59 14.10 -38.19
CA SER A 55 -16.69 15.55 -38.40
C SER A 55 -17.05 16.39 -37.15
N GLU A 56 -16.81 17.69 -37.33
CA GLU A 56 -16.88 18.90 -36.51
C GLU A 56 -18.30 19.38 -36.12
N VAL A 57 -18.47 20.01 -34.93
CA VAL A 57 -19.28 21.25 -34.75
C VAL A 57 -18.75 22.09 -33.57
N LYS A 58 -18.34 23.34 -33.86
CA LYS A 58 -18.10 24.43 -32.90
C LYS A 58 -19.37 25.25 -32.68
N SER A 59 -19.64 25.70 -31.44
CA SER A 59 -20.33 26.99 -31.22
C SER A 59 -20.01 27.60 -29.84
N LYS A 60 -19.79 28.92 -29.86
CA LYS A 60 -19.53 29.84 -28.73
C LYS A 60 -20.85 30.39 -28.18
N LEU A 61 -20.92 30.72 -26.89
CA LEU A 61 -21.78 31.77 -26.27
C LEU A 61 -21.29 32.00 -24.82
N LEU A 62 -20.50 33.04 -24.50
CA LEU A 62 -20.84 34.43 -24.17
C LEU A 62 -21.97 34.61 -23.12
N ILE A 63 -21.54 34.96 -21.90
CA ILE A 63 -22.39 35.39 -20.77
C ILE A 63 -22.48 36.93 -20.78
N LYS A 64 -23.71 37.48 -20.70
CA LYS A 64 -23.97 38.87 -20.32
C LYS A 64 -25.35 39.04 -19.68
N ASN A 65 -25.33 39.47 -18.41
CA ASN A 65 -26.29 40.23 -17.58
C ASN A 65 -27.82 40.20 -17.87
N GLY A 66 -28.61 39.96 -16.82
CA GLY A 66 -29.97 40.54 -16.67
C GLY A 66 -30.99 39.67 -15.94
N LYS A 67 -31.64 40.24 -14.91
CA LYS A 67 -32.64 39.63 -14.00
C LYS A 67 -33.98 39.31 -14.69
N ALA A 68 -34.65 38.22 -14.29
CA ALA A 68 -36.04 38.19 -13.73
C ALA A 68 -36.74 36.80 -13.83
N ASN A 69 -37.01 36.22 -12.66
CA ASN A 69 -38.18 35.47 -12.16
C ASN A 69 -39.21 34.73 -13.06
N VAL A 70 -39.39 33.45 -12.66
CA VAL A 70 -40.63 32.66 -12.41
C VAL A 70 -41.45 32.09 -13.58
N SER A 71 -41.79 30.79 -13.40
CA SER A 71 -42.93 30.05 -13.96
C SER A 71 -42.82 29.53 -15.40
N SER A 72 -42.67 28.22 -15.57
CA SER A 72 -43.80 27.34 -15.97
C SER A 72 -43.30 25.95 -16.40
N THR A 73 -44.03 24.96 -15.89
CA THR A 73 -43.96 23.54 -16.20
C THR A 73 -44.33 23.27 -17.66
N LYS A 74 -43.75 22.19 -18.21
CA LYS A 74 -44.01 21.56 -19.53
C LYS A 74 -43.28 22.20 -20.71
N VAL A 75 -42.26 21.48 -21.20
CA VAL A 75 -42.14 20.92 -22.56
C VAL A 75 -40.70 20.37 -22.68
N ALA A 76 -40.53 19.08 -22.43
CA ALA A 76 -39.36 18.31 -22.85
C ALA A 76 -39.72 16.82 -22.82
N ASN A 77 -40.60 16.42 -23.74
CA ASN A 77 -40.83 15.02 -24.06
C ASN A 77 -41.02 14.93 -25.57
N LYS A 78 -39.91 14.87 -26.32
CA LYS A 78 -39.84 14.11 -27.57
C LYS A 78 -38.45 14.08 -28.20
N VAL A 79 -38.00 12.85 -28.41
CA VAL A 79 -37.03 12.37 -29.42
C VAL A 79 -35.54 12.59 -29.09
N VAL A 80 -34.91 11.57 -28.49
CA VAL A 80 -33.90 10.73 -29.18
C VAL A 80 -34.03 9.30 -28.65
N ASN A 81 -34.69 8.45 -29.42
CA ASN A 81 -34.71 7.01 -29.23
C ASN A 81 -34.08 6.43 -30.50
N ARG A 82 -32.79 6.04 -30.44
CA ARG A 82 -32.11 5.02 -31.26
C ARG A 82 -30.57 5.17 -31.20
N LYS A 83 -29.94 4.14 -30.63
CA LYS A 83 -28.52 3.67 -30.70
C LYS A 83 -27.84 3.36 -29.36
N CYS A 84 -28.60 3.09 -28.28
CA CYS A 84 -28.14 2.24 -27.17
C CYS A 84 -28.58 0.78 -27.38
N ILE A 85 -28.28 0.21 -28.53
CA ILE A 85 -28.37 -1.22 -28.85
C ILE A 85 -27.21 -1.37 -29.86
N ASP A 86 -25.99 -1.75 -29.46
CA ASP A 86 -25.59 -3.15 -29.46
C ASP A 86 -24.30 -3.48 -28.68
N PHE A 87 -23.73 -2.57 -27.88
CA PHE A 87 -22.46 -2.90 -27.18
C PHE A 87 -22.64 -3.90 -26.02
N HIS A 88 -23.85 -4.08 -25.49
CA HIS A 88 -24.14 -5.06 -24.43
C HIS A 88 -24.49 -6.45 -24.97
N ASN A 89 -24.97 -6.58 -26.21
CA ASN A 89 -25.40 -7.88 -26.74
C ASN A 89 -24.25 -8.79 -27.23
N GLU A 90 -23.05 -8.23 -27.42
CA GLU A 90 -21.87 -8.96 -27.89
C GLU A 90 -21.10 -9.66 -26.76
N MET A 91 -21.31 -9.27 -25.49
CA MET A 91 -20.65 -9.87 -24.32
C MET A 91 -21.59 -10.62 -23.37
N ILE A 92 -22.86 -10.83 -23.73
CA ILE A 92 -23.78 -11.66 -22.94
C ILE A 92 -23.47 -13.13 -23.25
N PRO A 93 -23.12 -13.97 -22.25
CA PRO A 93 -22.98 -15.41 -22.47
C PRO A 93 -24.32 -15.97 -22.94
N LYS A 94 -24.37 -16.52 -24.16
CA LYS A 94 -25.62 -17.01 -24.77
C LYS A 94 -25.86 -18.49 -24.45
N SER A 95 -24.83 -19.19 -23.96
CA SER A 95 -24.86 -20.60 -23.59
C SER A 95 -24.00 -20.91 -22.35
N VAL A 96 -24.17 -22.11 -21.77
CA VAL A 96 -23.31 -22.62 -20.67
C VAL A 96 -21.84 -22.75 -21.11
N GLY A 97 -21.58 -22.96 -22.40
CA GLY A 97 -20.24 -22.97 -22.97
C GLY A 97 -19.55 -21.61 -22.93
N ASP A 98 -20.31 -20.52 -23.09
CA ASP A 98 -19.77 -19.15 -23.04
C ASP A 98 -19.40 -18.71 -21.62
N LEU A 99 -20.01 -19.32 -20.59
CA LEU A 99 -19.61 -19.14 -19.19
C LEU A 99 -18.32 -19.87 -18.82
N ALA A 100 -17.91 -20.88 -19.58
CA ALA A 100 -16.66 -21.61 -19.34
C ALA A 100 -15.41 -20.73 -19.60
N VAL A 101 -15.57 -19.60 -20.29
CA VAL A 101 -14.51 -18.62 -20.53
C VAL A 101 -14.27 -17.73 -19.30
N HIS A 102 -15.14 -17.76 -18.27
CA HIS A 102 -14.98 -16.97 -17.05
C HIS A 102 -15.05 -17.79 -15.74
N SER A 103 -13.85 -18.27 -15.36
CA SER A 103 -13.35 -18.55 -14.00
C SER A 103 -13.81 -19.81 -13.25
N LYS A 104 -12.84 -20.45 -12.57
CA LYS A 104 -12.97 -21.46 -11.50
C LYS A 104 -14.05 -21.16 -10.44
N LYS A 105 -14.49 -19.91 -10.31
CA LYS A 105 -15.39 -19.43 -9.25
C LYS A 105 -16.87 -19.68 -9.55
N VAL A 106 -17.27 -19.71 -10.83
CA VAL A 106 -18.63 -20.15 -11.21
C VAL A 106 -18.81 -21.64 -10.85
N GLN A 107 -17.75 -22.44 -10.99
CA GLN A 107 -17.74 -23.85 -10.57
C GLN A 107 -17.80 -24.00 -9.05
N GLU A 108 -17.24 -23.07 -8.26
CA GLU A 108 -17.38 -23.07 -6.79
C GLU A 108 -18.80 -22.74 -6.34
N VAL A 109 -19.45 -21.77 -6.98
CA VAL A 109 -20.86 -21.41 -6.71
C VAL A 109 -21.80 -22.55 -7.10
N GLU A 110 -21.57 -23.14 -8.28
CA GLU A 110 -22.31 -24.32 -8.74
C GLU A 110 -22.15 -25.49 -7.76
N LYS A 111 -20.90 -25.81 -7.39
CA LYS A 111 -20.60 -26.85 -6.40
C LYS A 111 -21.27 -26.57 -5.06
N TRP A 112 -21.30 -25.32 -4.61
CA TRP A 112 -21.96 -24.96 -3.35
C TRP A 112 -23.48 -25.13 -3.42
N LEU A 113 -24.14 -24.67 -4.50
CA LEU A 113 -25.59 -24.81 -4.68
C LEU A 113 -26.01 -26.28 -4.78
N THR A 114 -25.27 -27.09 -5.53
CA THR A 114 -25.50 -28.53 -5.62
C THR A 114 -25.28 -29.23 -4.28
N SER A 115 -24.23 -28.86 -3.53
CA SER A 115 -23.91 -29.53 -2.25
C SER A 115 -24.85 -29.14 -1.09
N ASN A 116 -25.41 -27.92 -1.10
CA ASN A 116 -26.11 -27.38 0.08
C ASN A 116 -27.61 -27.12 -0.12
N VAL A 117 -28.06 -26.90 -1.36
CA VAL A 117 -29.44 -26.52 -1.66
C VAL A 117 -30.18 -27.63 -2.41
N LEU A 118 -29.58 -28.19 -3.45
CA LEU A 118 -30.25 -29.15 -4.35
C LEU A 118 -30.19 -30.62 -3.88
N ASN A 119 -29.28 -30.95 -2.95
CA ASN A 119 -29.08 -32.31 -2.44
C ASN A 119 -29.97 -32.68 -1.23
N LYS A 120 -30.83 -31.79 -0.76
CA LYS A 120 -31.82 -32.13 0.27
C LYS A 120 -33.12 -32.48 -0.44
N GLU A 121 -33.58 -33.72 -0.33
CA GLU A 121 -34.79 -34.27 -0.99
C GLU A 121 -36.12 -33.56 -0.63
N THR A 122 -36.09 -32.36 -0.08
CA THR A 122 -37.25 -31.62 0.44
C THR A 122 -37.19 -30.12 0.14
N VAL A 123 -37.09 -29.71 -1.13
CA VAL A 123 -37.57 -28.37 -1.53
C VAL A 123 -38.13 -28.38 -2.95
N LYS A 124 -39.38 -28.85 -3.11
CA LYS A 124 -40.26 -28.28 -4.16
C LYS A 124 -40.77 -26.94 -3.61
N GLY A 125 -39.95 -25.90 -3.71
CA GLY A 125 -40.27 -24.56 -3.20
C GLY A 125 -40.02 -23.51 -4.28
N SER A 126 -40.95 -22.58 -4.43
CA SER A 126 -40.79 -21.40 -5.29
C SER A 126 -39.78 -20.45 -4.64
N PHE A 127 -38.77 -20.01 -5.39
CA PHE A 127 -37.74 -19.11 -4.89
C PHE A 127 -38.05 -17.66 -5.31
N LEU A 128 -38.07 -16.73 -4.34
CA LEU A 128 -38.11 -15.30 -4.63
C LEU A 128 -36.69 -14.74 -4.63
N LEU A 129 -36.28 -14.12 -5.74
CA LEU A 129 -34.92 -13.65 -5.95
C LEU A 129 -34.92 -12.14 -6.23
N LEU A 130 -34.42 -11.34 -5.27
CA LEU A 130 -34.39 -9.87 -5.35
C LEU A 130 -33.00 -9.39 -5.77
N SER A 131 -32.81 -9.17 -7.07
CA SER A 131 -31.57 -8.65 -7.65
C SER A 131 -31.58 -7.13 -7.71
N GLY A 132 -30.40 -6.50 -7.65
CA GLY A 132 -30.19 -5.11 -8.07
C GLY A 132 -30.53 -4.88 -9.56
N PRO A 133 -30.35 -3.65 -10.09
CA PRO A 133 -30.82 -3.21 -11.41
C PRO A 133 -30.54 -4.19 -12.56
N THR A 134 -31.53 -4.35 -13.42
CA THR A 134 -31.55 -5.27 -14.56
C THR A 134 -30.66 -4.73 -15.67
N GLY A 135 -30.01 -5.63 -16.42
CA GLY A 135 -29.11 -5.28 -17.51
C GLY A 135 -27.61 -5.30 -17.15
N CYS A 136 -27.23 -5.51 -15.89
CA CYS A 136 -25.85 -5.82 -15.57
C CYS A 136 -25.51 -7.27 -15.98
N GLY A 137 -24.31 -7.54 -16.52
CA GLY A 137 -23.89 -8.89 -16.92
C GLY A 137 -23.98 -9.95 -15.80
N LYS A 138 -24.14 -9.52 -14.55
CA LYS A 138 -24.31 -10.35 -13.35
C LYS A 138 -25.73 -10.95 -13.25
N THR A 139 -26.77 -10.22 -13.67
CA THR A 139 -28.15 -10.72 -13.75
C THR A 139 -28.29 -11.83 -14.80
N ALA A 140 -27.62 -11.69 -15.93
CA ALA A 140 -27.56 -12.72 -16.97
C ALA A 140 -26.82 -13.98 -16.50
N THR A 141 -25.72 -13.82 -15.76
CA THR A 141 -24.95 -14.92 -15.17
C THR A 141 -25.81 -15.74 -14.19
N LEU A 142 -26.61 -15.06 -13.36
CA LEU A 142 -27.53 -15.72 -12.43
C LEU A 142 -28.62 -16.51 -13.15
N ASN A 143 -29.21 -15.93 -14.21
CA ASN A 143 -30.24 -16.60 -15.01
C ASN A 143 -29.73 -17.88 -15.67
N VAL A 144 -28.52 -17.87 -16.22
CA VAL A 144 -27.94 -19.07 -16.84
C VAL A 144 -27.60 -20.13 -15.78
N LEU A 145 -27.14 -19.72 -14.60
CA LEU A 145 -26.86 -20.64 -13.49
C LEU A 145 -28.14 -21.31 -12.97
N CYS A 146 -29.21 -20.55 -12.72
CA CYS A 146 -30.49 -21.10 -12.29
C CYS A 146 -31.09 -22.07 -13.33
N LYS A 147 -30.97 -21.74 -14.63
CA LYS A 147 -31.40 -22.61 -15.73
C LYS A 147 -30.59 -23.90 -15.79
N LYS A 148 -29.27 -23.84 -15.58
CA LYS A 148 -28.38 -25.03 -15.53
C LYS A 148 -28.73 -25.95 -14.36
N LEU A 149 -29.14 -25.37 -13.22
CA LEU A 149 -29.43 -26.09 -11.99
C LEU A 149 -30.89 -26.56 -11.87
N GLY A 150 -31.73 -26.34 -12.89
CA GLY A 150 -33.13 -26.74 -12.89
C GLY A 150 -34.01 -25.97 -11.90
N ILE A 151 -33.55 -24.80 -11.44
CA ILE A 151 -34.28 -23.95 -10.48
C ILE A 151 -35.34 -23.15 -11.24
N GLN A 152 -36.62 -23.38 -10.94
CA GLN A 152 -37.73 -22.56 -11.47
C GLN A 152 -37.79 -21.22 -10.70
N ILE A 153 -37.55 -20.12 -11.42
CA ILE A 153 -37.74 -18.76 -10.90
C ILE A 153 -39.19 -18.37 -11.21
N SER A 154 -39.99 -18.10 -10.17
CA SER A 154 -41.42 -17.77 -10.33
C SER A 154 -41.67 -16.31 -10.72
N GLU A 155 -40.86 -15.36 -10.24
CA GLU A 155 -41.00 -13.94 -10.60
C GLU A 155 -39.70 -13.15 -10.41
N TRP A 156 -39.51 -12.09 -11.20
CA TRP A 156 -38.41 -11.13 -11.08
C TRP A 156 -38.95 -9.78 -10.61
N ILE A 157 -38.44 -9.25 -9.50
CA ILE A 157 -38.77 -7.89 -9.05
C ILE A 157 -37.52 -7.04 -9.20
N ASN A 158 -37.51 -6.15 -10.20
CA ASN A 158 -36.49 -5.12 -10.35
C ASN A 158 -37.06 -3.74 -10.02
N PRO A 159 -36.61 -3.07 -8.94
CA PRO A 159 -37.13 -1.76 -8.58
C PRO A 159 -36.77 -0.64 -9.59
N VAL A 160 -35.71 -0.81 -10.39
CA VAL A 160 -35.14 0.25 -11.23
C VAL A 160 -35.73 0.25 -12.65
N ASP A 161 -36.10 -0.91 -13.20
CA ASP A 161 -36.70 -1.01 -14.55
C ASP A 161 -38.11 -0.38 -14.66
N GLN A 162 -38.70 0.04 -13.54
CA GLN A 162 -40.00 0.71 -13.51
C GLN A 162 -39.92 2.25 -13.44
N GLY A 163 -38.71 2.83 -13.53
CA GLY A 163 -38.53 4.24 -13.92
C GLY A 163 -38.72 5.31 -12.83
N TYR A 164 -38.09 5.18 -11.65
CA TYR A 164 -38.21 6.17 -10.57
C TYR A 164 -36.86 6.67 -10.02
N GLU A 165 -36.75 7.98 -9.76
CA GLU A 165 -35.61 8.66 -9.10
C GLU A 165 -35.66 8.59 -7.56
N VAL A 166 -34.53 8.85 -6.90
CA VAL A 166 -34.22 8.57 -5.48
C VAL A 166 -34.51 9.76 -4.55
N LEU A 167 -35.26 9.55 -3.45
CA LEU A 167 -35.24 10.41 -2.25
C LEU A 167 -35.34 9.58 -0.96
N LYS A 168 -34.44 9.87 0.00
CA LYS A 168 -34.19 9.13 1.26
C LYS A 168 -35.22 9.43 2.36
N THR A 169 -35.89 8.44 2.97
CA THR A 169 -36.38 8.53 4.38
C THR A 169 -36.84 7.19 4.98
N ILE A 170 -36.67 7.05 6.31
CA ILE A 170 -36.97 5.87 7.18
C ILE A 170 -38.44 5.39 7.11
N ASN A 171 -39.40 6.27 6.79
CA ASN A 171 -40.83 5.93 6.72
C ASN A 171 -41.21 4.98 5.56
N GLN A 172 -40.31 4.77 4.59
CA GLN A 172 -40.58 3.92 3.42
C GLN A 172 -40.41 2.43 3.71
N VAL A 173 -39.47 2.05 4.58
CA VAL A 173 -39.27 0.65 5.00
C VAL A 173 -40.52 0.10 5.68
N ARG A 174 -41.10 0.89 6.60
CA ARG A 174 -42.35 0.55 7.28
C ARG A 174 -43.53 0.38 6.31
N ARG A 175 -43.64 1.23 5.28
CA ARG A 175 -44.70 1.11 4.25
C ARG A 175 -44.53 -0.08 3.31
N PHE A 176 -43.29 -0.49 3.04
CA PHE A 176 -43.01 -1.72 2.28
C PHE A 176 -43.37 -2.98 3.07
N THR A 177 -43.03 -3.01 4.37
CA THR A 177 -43.48 -4.08 5.27
C THR A 177 -45.02 -4.10 5.34
N GLU A 178 -45.67 -2.95 5.51
CA GLU A 178 -47.14 -2.83 5.52
C GLU A 178 -47.77 -3.36 4.21
N PHE A 179 -47.23 -3.03 3.03
CA PHE A 179 -47.68 -3.55 1.72
C PHE A 179 -47.58 -5.08 1.60
N LEU A 180 -46.47 -5.68 2.06
CA LEU A 180 -46.30 -7.14 2.08
C LEU A 180 -47.32 -7.80 3.03
N THR A 181 -47.83 -7.06 4.02
CA THR A 181 -48.73 -7.61 5.03
C THR A 181 -50.24 -7.44 4.78
N ASP A 182 -50.69 -6.43 4.03
CA ASP A 182 -52.06 -5.93 4.19
C ASP A 182 -53.05 -6.15 3.02
N SER A 183 -52.82 -7.11 2.11
CA SER A 183 -53.88 -7.86 1.36
C SER A 183 -53.41 -8.53 0.05
N LYS A 184 -52.22 -8.25 -0.46
CA LYS A 184 -51.77 -8.79 -1.77
C LYS A 184 -51.00 -10.11 -1.73
N TRP A 185 -50.60 -10.58 -0.55
CA TRP A 185 -49.70 -11.73 -0.46
C TRP A 185 -50.35 -13.05 -0.86
N ASN A 186 -51.65 -13.24 -0.57
CA ASN A 186 -52.38 -14.42 -1.05
C ASN A 186 -52.66 -14.37 -2.56
N SER A 187 -52.85 -13.17 -3.15
CA SER A 187 -53.12 -13.04 -4.59
C SER A 187 -51.92 -13.32 -5.52
N LEU A 188 -50.69 -13.32 -4.98
CA LEU A 188 -49.48 -13.62 -5.75
C LEU A 188 -49.19 -15.14 -5.81
N PHE A 189 -49.80 -15.94 -4.92
CA PHE A 189 -49.45 -17.35 -4.76
C PHE A 189 -50.64 -18.32 -4.64
N ASP A 190 -51.89 -17.86 -4.65
CA ASP A 190 -53.05 -18.74 -4.86
C ASP A 190 -53.24 -19.02 -6.36
N ALA A 191 -53.27 -20.31 -6.68
CA ALA A 191 -53.54 -20.83 -8.01
C ALA A 191 -55.04 -20.67 -8.33
N ASP A 192 -55.39 -19.81 -9.30
CA ASP A 192 -56.45 -20.09 -10.30
C ASP A 192 -56.80 -18.91 -11.23
N ASP A 193 -56.17 -17.73 -11.14
CA ASP A 193 -56.50 -16.63 -12.07
C ASP A 193 -55.26 -16.01 -12.74
N VAL A 194 -54.89 -16.58 -13.90
CA VAL A 194 -53.69 -16.23 -14.68
C VAL A 194 -53.78 -14.83 -15.34
N ASN A 195 -54.89 -14.08 -15.19
CA ASN A 195 -55.12 -12.87 -16.02
C ASN A 195 -55.48 -11.56 -15.30
N ARG A 196 -55.18 -11.38 -14.02
CA ARG A 196 -55.38 -10.06 -13.36
C ARG A 196 -54.09 -9.45 -12.82
N ILE A 197 -53.33 -8.83 -13.72
CA ILE A 197 -52.30 -7.84 -13.37
C ILE A 197 -52.99 -6.50 -13.14
N THR A 198 -53.14 -6.09 -11.88
CA THR A 198 -53.41 -4.70 -11.51
C THR A 198 -52.20 -4.13 -10.75
N LEU A 199 -51.30 -3.51 -11.51
CA LEU A 199 -50.21 -2.67 -11.04
C LEU A 199 -50.79 -1.52 -10.19
N VAL A 200 -50.39 -1.42 -8.92
CA VAL A 200 -50.68 -0.25 -8.09
C VAL A 200 -49.51 0.72 -8.20
N LYS A 201 -49.88 1.95 -8.56
CA LYS A 201 -49.08 3.08 -9.02
C LYS A 201 -48.37 3.88 -7.94
N ASP A 202 -48.40 3.45 -6.68
CA ASP A 202 -47.95 4.28 -5.56
C ASP A 202 -46.92 3.49 -4.75
N PHE A 203 -45.61 3.74 -4.96
CA PHE A 203 -44.51 3.82 -3.97
C PHE A 203 -43.12 3.67 -4.65
N PRO A 204 -42.18 4.62 -4.46
CA PRO A 204 -40.85 4.56 -5.08
C PRO A 204 -39.80 3.83 -4.24
N ASN A 205 -38.92 3.06 -4.91
CA ASN A 205 -37.51 2.76 -4.62
C ASN A 205 -37.07 2.42 -3.18
N ILE A 206 -36.63 1.17 -2.96
CA ILE A 206 -35.94 0.73 -1.73
C ILE A 206 -34.46 0.46 -2.03
N VAL A 207 -33.56 1.13 -1.31
CA VAL A 207 -32.12 0.85 -1.31
C VAL A 207 -31.70 0.67 0.14
N ALA A 208 -31.29 -0.56 0.50
CA ALA A 208 -30.67 -0.86 1.79
C ALA A 208 -29.15 -0.87 1.58
N HIS A 209 -28.44 -0.10 2.41
CA HIS A 209 -27.00 0.13 2.26
C HIS A 209 -26.17 -0.83 3.10
N ARG A 210 -26.80 -1.54 4.05
CA ARG A 210 -26.12 -2.44 4.97
C ARG A 210 -26.85 -3.78 5.09
N PRO A 211 -26.15 -4.92 5.21
CA PRO A 211 -26.78 -6.23 5.35
C PRO A 211 -27.75 -6.34 6.53
N GLU A 212 -27.49 -5.60 7.62
CA GLU A 212 -28.32 -5.63 8.84
C GLU A 212 -29.69 -4.96 8.63
N GLU A 213 -29.81 -4.00 7.70
CA GLU A 213 -31.07 -3.35 7.35
C GLU A 213 -32.03 -4.33 6.64
N PHE A 214 -31.48 -5.27 5.87
CA PHE A 214 -32.25 -6.37 5.30
C PHE A 214 -32.74 -7.32 6.40
N CYS A 215 -31.94 -7.59 7.44
CA CYS A 215 -32.27 -8.56 8.47
C CYS A 215 -33.59 -8.24 9.20
N ASN A 216 -33.86 -6.96 9.48
CA ASN A 216 -35.10 -6.52 10.12
C ASN A 216 -36.33 -6.74 9.21
N ILE A 217 -36.20 -6.42 7.92
CA ILE A 217 -37.25 -6.64 6.90
C ILE A 217 -37.55 -8.14 6.76
N LEU A 218 -36.50 -8.96 6.72
CA LEU A 218 -36.59 -10.40 6.56
C LEU A 218 -37.21 -11.10 7.78
N SER A 219 -36.90 -10.61 8.99
CA SER A 219 -37.43 -11.15 10.24
C SER A 219 -38.93 -10.86 10.41
N GLU A 220 -39.42 -9.69 9.98
CA GLU A 220 -40.87 -9.38 9.98
C GLU A 220 -41.65 -10.17 8.92
N CYS A 221 -41.03 -10.45 7.76
CA CYS A 221 -41.65 -11.27 6.72
C CYS A 221 -41.75 -12.74 7.12
N HIS A 222 -40.73 -13.27 7.83
CA HIS A 222 -40.63 -14.68 8.19
C HIS A 222 -41.87 -15.26 8.89
N GLY A 223 -42.45 -14.53 9.84
CA GLY A 223 -43.62 -14.97 10.60
C GLY A 223 -44.89 -15.22 9.75
N LYS A 224 -44.85 -14.89 8.46
CA LYS A 224 -45.96 -15.01 7.51
C LYS A 224 -45.65 -15.88 6.28
N LEU A 225 -44.46 -16.49 6.19
CA LEU A 225 -44.03 -17.29 5.02
C LEU A 225 -44.36 -18.78 5.22
N LYS A 226 -44.97 -19.40 4.20
CA LYS A 226 -45.25 -20.86 4.15
C LYS A 226 -44.12 -21.70 3.51
N TYR A 227 -43.11 -21.05 2.94
CA TYR A 227 -42.04 -21.70 2.15
C TYR A 227 -40.66 -21.05 2.40
N PRO A 228 -39.55 -21.79 2.20
CA PRO A 228 -38.19 -21.25 2.33
C PRO A 228 -37.87 -20.23 1.22
N VAL A 229 -37.34 -19.06 1.60
CA VAL A 229 -36.96 -17.98 0.68
C VAL A 229 -35.45 -17.75 0.73
N VAL A 230 -34.79 -17.65 -0.42
CA VAL A 230 -33.33 -17.40 -0.52
C VAL A 230 -33.07 -16.00 -1.06
N PHE A 231 -32.45 -15.14 -0.26
CA PHE A 231 -32.12 -13.77 -0.63
C PHE A 231 -30.72 -13.67 -1.23
N ILE A 232 -30.61 -13.13 -2.45
CA ILE A 232 -29.34 -12.89 -3.13
C ILE A 232 -29.26 -11.41 -3.48
N SER A 233 -28.49 -10.64 -2.72
CA SER A 233 -28.32 -9.20 -2.97
C SER A 233 -27.02 -8.93 -3.73
N THR A 234 -27.12 -8.17 -4.81
CA THR A 234 -25.95 -7.66 -5.53
C THR A 234 -25.71 -6.21 -5.09
N ASP A 235 -24.64 -5.96 -4.32
CA ASP A 235 -24.27 -4.60 -3.96
C ASP A 235 -23.68 -3.92 -5.21
N THR A 236 -24.43 -2.95 -5.73
CA THR A 236 -24.03 -2.18 -6.92
C THR A 236 -22.88 -1.22 -6.65
N ASN A 237 -22.59 -0.86 -5.38
CA ASN A 237 -21.57 0.11 -5.03
C ASN A 237 -20.20 -0.52 -4.78
N ASN A 238 -20.13 -1.74 -4.25
CA ASN A 238 -18.86 -2.39 -3.90
C ASN A 238 -18.42 -3.49 -4.87
N ASN A 239 -19.11 -3.63 -6.01
CA ASN A 239 -18.78 -4.64 -7.01
C ASN A 239 -18.70 -6.07 -6.41
N ALA A 240 -19.44 -6.32 -5.33
CA ALA A 240 -19.48 -7.57 -4.58
C ALA A 240 -20.84 -8.26 -4.79
N ILE A 241 -20.84 -9.59 -4.85
CA ILE A 241 -22.08 -10.37 -4.74
C ILE A 241 -22.15 -10.83 -3.29
N ASN A 242 -23.15 -10.35 -2.56
CA ASN A 242 -23.35 -10.69 -1.16
C ASN A 242 -24.43 -11.76 -1.09
N PHE A 243 -24.05 -12.96 -0.65
CA PHE A 243 -25.02 -14.00 -0.34
C PHE A 243 -25.43 -13.86 1.12
N THR A 244 -26.70 -13.59 1.36
CA THR A 244 -27.25 -13.68 2.71
C THR A 244 -27.88 -15.05 2.85
N ARG A 245 -27.27 -15.93 3.66
CA ARG A 245 -27.86 -17.22 4.02
C ARG A 245 -29.03 -16.99 4.97
N THR A 246 -30.21 -16.71 4.45
CA THR A 246 -31.45 -16.80 5.24
C THR A 246 -32.18 -18.05 4.83
N LEU A 247 -31.84 -19.18 5.45
CA LEU A 247 -32.64 -20.40 5.36
C LEU A 247 -33.60 -20.37 6.55
N PHE A 248 -34.89 -20.18 6.27
CA PHE A 248 -35.93 -20.36 7.26
C PHE A 248 -36.18 -21.87 7.41
N THR A 249 -35.75 -22.43 8.54
CA THR A 249 -36.09 -23.79 8.98
C THR A 249 -36.95 -23.67 10.24
N ASP A 250 -37.84 -24.65 10.46
CA ASP A 250 -38.81 -24.63 11.56
C ASP A 250 -38.19 -24.53 12.96
N ASP A 251 -36.90 -24.85 13.09
CA ASP A 251 -36.14 -24.65 14.33
C ASP A 251 -35.33 -23.35 14.32
N ILE A 252 -35.67 -22.49 15.27
CA ILE A 252 -35.10 -21.19 15.58
C ILE A 252 -33.59 -21.31 15.86
N MET A 253 -32.76 -20.75 14.97
CA MET A 253 -31.54 -19.97 15.26
C MET A 253 -31.03 -19.36 13.94
N LEU A 254 -31.14 -18.04 13.79
CA LEU A 254 -30.50 -17.27 12.71
C LEU A 254 -28.97 -17.45 12.77
N LYS A 255 -28.40 -18.29 11.90
CA LYS A 255 -26.95 -18.34 11.68
C LYS A 255 -26.58 -17.54 10.43
N TYR A 256 -26.07 -16.33 10.64
CA TYR A 256 -25.46 -15.53 9.59
C TYR A 256 -24.06 -16.07 9.27
N ASP A 257 -23.85 -16.52 8.04
CA ASP A 257 -22.53 -16.70 7.45
C ASP A 257 -22.50 -15.81 6.20
N ILE A 258 -21.97 -14.59 6.33
CA ILE A 258 -21.82 -13.68 5.19
C ILE A 258 -20.54 -14.06 4.46
N THR A 259 -20.66 -14.68 3.29
CA THR A 259 -19.50 -14.92 2.43
C THR A 259 -19.36 -13.75 1.47
N GLN A 260 -18.44 -12.82 1.77
CA GLN A 260 -18.16 -11.67 0.92
C GLN A 260 -17.19 -12.07 -0.20
N ILE A 261 -17.60 -11.95 -1.46
CA ILE A 261 -16.75 -12.25 -2.63
C ILE A 261 -16.44 -10.94 -3.35
N SER A 262 -15.21 -10.45 -3.18
CA SER A 262 -14.71 -9.24 -3.87
C SER A 262 -14.25 -9.58 -5.29
N LEU A 263 -14.73 -8.81 -6.28
CA LEU A 263 -14.18 -8.84 -7.65
C LEU A 263 -12.91 -7.97 -7.69
N PRO A 264 -11.85 -8.35 -8.44
CA PRO A 264 -10.68 -7.50 -8.60
C PRO A 264 -11.07 -6.24 -9.41
N ASN A 265 -10.85 -5.07 -8.81
CA ASN A 265 -10.96 -3.78 -9.48
C ASN A 265 -9.77 -3.59 -10.41
N ASN A 266 -9.99 -3.62 -11.72
CA ASN A 266 -9.14 -2.88 -12.65
C ASN A 266 -9.63 -1.42 -12.65
N SER A 267 -8.74 -0.48 -12.26
CA SER A 267 -8.73 0.96 -12.62
C SER A 267 -9.36 2.05 -11.73
N ALA A 268 -9.90 1.78 -10.54
CA ALA A 268 -10.43 2.86 -9.69
C ALA A 268 -9.36 3.38 -8.68
N ARG A 269 -8.73 4.53 -8.96
CA ARG A 269 -7.81 5.21 -8.03
C ARG A 269 -8.58 5.96 -6.93
N PHE A 270 -9.03 5.27 -5.88
CA PHE A 270 -9.59 5.90 -4.69
C PHE A 270 -8.72 5.62 -3.47
N PHE A 271 -7.95 6.62 -3.03
CA PHE A 271 -7.31 6.65 -1.72
C PHE A 271 -7.69 7.99 -1.07
N SER A 272 -8.32 7.95 0.10
CA SER A 272 -8.86 9.14 0.78
C SER A 272 -8.39 9.19 2.23
N LEU A 273 -7.07 9.32 2.42
CA LEU A 273 -6.51 9.71 3.71
C LEU A 273 -5.92 11.12 3.59
N HIS A 274 -6.69 12.12 4.03
CA HIS A 274 -6.27 13.52 4.08
C HIS A 274 -6.03 14.00 5.53
N LYS A 275 -6.39 13.18 6.53
CA LYS A 275 -6.30 13.47 7.95
C LYS A 275 -6.08 12.18 8.74
N LEU A 276 -5.28 12.25 9.80
CA LEU A 276 -5.11 11.18 10.78
C LEU A 276 -6.36 11.05 11.69
N SER A 277 -6.58 9.85 12.23
CA SER A 277 -7.56 9.61 13.28
C SER A 277 -7.16 10.31 14.58
N GLU A 278 -8.08 10.44 15.55
CA GLU A 278 -7.76 11.01 16.87
C GLU A 278 -6.71 10.17 17.62
N GLU A 279 -6.77 8.85 17.50
CA GLU A 279 -5.80 7.92 18.08
C GLU A 279 -4.40 8.14 17.48
N HIS A 280 -4.29 8.21 16.15
CA HIS A 280 -3.02 8.49 15.46
C HIS A 280 -2.48 9.89 15.81
N LEU A 281 -3.34 10.89 15.98
CA LEU A 281 -2.93 12.23 16.42
C LEU A 281 -2.42 12.24 17.86
N MET A 282 -3.05 11.48 18.75
CA MET A 282 -2.59 11.32 20.13
C MET A 282 -1.22 10.63 20.17
N LEU A 283 -1.04 9.55 19.41
CA LEU A 283 0.25 8.88 19.26
C LEU A 283 1.31 9.84 18.71
N GLN A 284 0.98 10.60 17.65
CA GLN A 284 1.88 11.59 17.06
C GLN A 284 2.34 12.59 18.12
N LYS A 285 1.42 13.11 18.92
CA LYS A 285 1.73 14.06 20.00
C LYS A 285 2.67 13.42 21.03
N THR A 286 2.37 12.21 21.50
CA THR A 286 3.23 11.49 22.45
C THR A 286 4.64 11.27 21.91
N CYS A 287 4.76 10.84 20.66
CA CYS A 287 6.07 10.62 20.02
C CYS A 287 6.83 11.93 19.83
N ARG A 288 6.14 13.01 19.46
CA ARG A 288 6.73 14.34 19.30
C ARG A 288 7.23 14.91 20.63
N ASP A 289 6.41 14.82 21.67
CA ASP A 289 6.77 15.31 23.01
C ASP A 289 8.01 14.55 23.50
N PHE A 290 8.04 13.22 23.37
CA PHE A 290 9.23 12.41 23.68
C PHE A 290 10.46 12.79 22.84
N ALA A 291 10.28 12.96 21.53
CA ALA A 291 11.38 13.27 20.63
C ALA A 291 12.02 14.64 20.95
N GLU A 292 11.21 15.64 21.29
CA GLU A 292 11.68 16.98 21.66
C GLU A 292 12.37 16.99 23.03
N THR A 293 11.91 16.21 24.01
CA THR A 293 12.47 16.20 25.36
C THR A 293 13.66 15.26 25.54
N GLU A 294 13.60 14.06 24.98
CA GLU A 294 14.55 12.97 25.28
C GLU A 294 15.61 12.76 24.18
N LEU A 295 15.32 13.13 22.93
CA LEU A 295 16.20 12.82 21.79
C LEU A 295 16.88 14.05 21.20
N LYS A 296 16.12 15.10 20.90
CA LYS A 296 16.64 16.30 20.22
C LYS A 296 17.80 16.96 20.97
N PRO A 297 17.80 17.08 22.32
CA PRO A 297 18.91 17.70 23.05
C PRO A 297 20.24 16.95 22.93
N ILE A 298 20.19 15.62 22.78
CA ILE A 298 21.38 14.76 22.77
C ILE A 298 21.81 14.33 21.36
N ALA A 299 20.96 14.52 20.34
CA ALA A 299 21.19 13.98 19.01
C ALA A 299 22.54 14.42 18.39
N ALA A 300 23.05 15.62 18.72
CA ALA A 300 24.33 16.09 18.20
C ALA A 300 25.52 15.36 18.81
N GLU A 301 25.46 15.09 20.12
CA GLU A 301 26.45 14.29 20.85
C GLU A 301 26.46 12.85 20.35
N LEU A 302 25.27 12.23 20.22
CA LEU A 302 25.13 10.87 19.71
C LEU A 302 25.75 10.70 18.32
N ASP A 303 25.59 11.70 17.43
CA ASP A 303 26.20 11.68 16.10
C ASP A 303 27.72 11.87 16.15
N ARG A 304 28.20 12.89 16.88
CA ARG A 304 29.64 13.23 16.95
C ARG A 304 30.46 12.07 17.50
N ASP A 305 29.97 11.45 18.57
CA ASP A 305 30.70 10.46 19.36
C ASP A 305 30.29 9.01 19.04
N HIS A 306 29.34 8.83 18.11
CA HIS A 306 28.83 7.53 17.62
C HIS A 306 28.24 6.68 18.75
N ILE A 307 27.57 7.35 19.69
CA ILE A 307 27.03 6.74 20.89
C ILE A 307 25.65 6.16 20.59
N PHE A 308 25.44 4.91 20.99
CA PHE A 308 24.13 4.28 20.94
C PHE A 308 23.25 4.79 22.10
N PRO A 309 22.01 5.27 21.84
CA PRO A 309 21.15 5.90 22.85
C PRO A 309 20.42 4.87 23.72
N ALA A 310 21.16 4.08 24.51
CA ALA A 310 20.61 2.96 25.27
C ALA A 310 19.47 3.34 26.23
N GLU A 311 19.61 4.46 26.92
CA GLU A 311 18.59 4.95 27.85
C GLU A 311 17.30 5.31 27.11
N GLN A 312 17.41 6.03 25.99
CA GLN A 312 16.24 6.44 25.22
C GLN A 312 15.57 5.25 24.54
N ILE A 313 16.33 4.24 24.07
CA ILE A 313 15.75 2.99 23.55
C ILE A 313 14.95 2.26 24.63
N LYS A 314 15.44 2.21 25.87
CA LYS A 314 14.68 1.63 26.99
C LYS A 314 13.38 2.39 27.25
N LYS A 315 13.44 3.73 27.35
CA LYS A 315 12.24 4.58 27.52
C LYS A 315 11.24 4.43 26.36
N MET A 316 11.73 4.30 25.13
CA MET A 316 10.88 4.02 23.96
C MET A 316 10.19 2.66 24.08
N GLY A 317 10.86 1.64 24.60
CA GLY A 317 10.26 0.34 24.89
C GLY A 317 9.16 0.41 25.94
N GLU A 318 9.36 1.18 27.02
CA GLU A 318 8.34 1.44 28.05
C GLU A 318 7.11 2.17 27.51
N LEU A 319 7.28 2.98 26.45
CA LEU A 319 6.19 3.65 25.72
C LEU A 319 5.53 2.76 24.65
N GLY A 320 5.98 1.52 24.46
CA GLY A 320 5.46 0.60 23.43
C GLY A 320 5.96 0.87 22.01
N LEU A 321 6.96 1.75 21.83
CA LEU A 321 7.46 2.16 20.51
C LEU A 321 8.39 1.12 19.86
N LEU A 322 8.79 0.07 20.57
CA LEU A 322 9.64 -1.00 20.04
C LEU A 322 8.84 -2.20 19.48
N ALA A 323 7.53 -2.22 19.67
CA ALA A 323 6.66 -3.29 19.19
C ALA A 323 5.25 -2.76 18.88
N VAL A 324 5.19 -1.74 18.02
CA VAL A 324 3.96 -0.97 17.74
C VAL A 324 2.85 -1.87 17.18
N ASN A 325 3.18 -2.72 16.20
CA ASN A 325 2.19 -3.59 15.55
C ASN A 325 1.97 -4.94 16.19
N VAL A 326 2.85 -5.32 17.11
CA VAL A 326 2.77 -6.63 17.76
C VAL A 326 1.57 -6.64 18.68
N SER A 327 0.82 -7.75 18.69
CA SER A 327 -0.36 -7.88 19.56
C SER A 327 -0.01 -7.73 21.05
N GLU A 328 -0.97 -7.21 21.81
CA GLU A 328 -0.86 -7.08 23.27
C GLU A 328 -0.58 -8.42 23.97
N LYS A 329 -1.03 -9.54 23.40
CA LYS A 329 -0.72 -10.91 23.88
C LYS A 329 0.78 -11.13 24.09
N TYR A 330 1.61 -10.57 23.20
CA TYR A 330 3.07 -10.69 23.28
C TYR A 330 3.74 -9.43 23.85
N GLY A 331 2.97 -8.53 24.45
CA GLY A 331 3.46 -7.29 25.06
C GLY A 331 3.77 -6.18 24.07
N GLY A 332 3.19 -6.21 22.86
CA GLY A 332 3.21 -5.10 21.93
C GLY A 332 2.03 -4.14 22.11
N ALA A 333 1.96 -3.09 21.28
CA ALA A 333 0.93 -2.05 21.40
C ALA A 333 -0.35 -2.34 20.60
N GLY A 334 -0.37 -3.37 19.75
CA GLY A 334 -1.55 -3.76 18.96
C GLY A 334 -2.02 -2.72 17.93
N GLN A 335 -1.16 -1.79 17.53
CA GLN A 335 -1.48 -0.67 16.64
C GLN A 335 -1.24 -1.02 15.15
N ASP A 336 -1.73 -0.17 14.24
CA ASP A 336 -1.63 -0.38 12.79
C ASP A 336 -0.31 0.13 12.18
N TYR A 337 -0.02 -0.19 10.91
CA TYR A 337 1.22 0.25 10.26
C TYR A 337 1.27 1.77 10.07
N LEU A 338 0.12 2.45 10.02
CA LEU A 338 0.05 3.90 9.98
C LEU A 338 0.55 4.51 11.29
N ALA A 339 0.18 3.95 12.45
CA ALA A 339 0.71 4.31 13.75
C ALA A 339 2.23 4.13 13.81
N LEU A 340 2.76 3.00 13.33
CA LEU A 340 4.20 2.79 13.24
C LEU A 340 4.87 3.85 12.34
N ALA A 341 4.28 4.13 11.19
CA ALA A 341 4.81 5.12 10.24
C ALA A 341 4.87 6.53 10.87
N VAL A 342 3.82 6.94 11.58
CA VAL A 342 3.74 8.24 12.28
C VAL A 342 4.77 8.30 13.41
N ALA A 343 4.88 7.24 14.21
CA ALA A 343 5.81 7.21 15.34
C ALA A 343 7.27 7.25 14.86
N VAL A 344 7.63 6.50 13.81
CA VAL A 344 8.98 6.56 13.23
C VAL A 344 9.28 7.94 12.64
N GLU A 345 8.31 8.61 12.00
CA GLU A 345 8.48 9.96 11.46
C GLU A 345 8.84 10.97 12.56
N GLU A 346 8.09 10.99 13.67
CA GLU A 346 8.34 11.92 14.78
C GLU A 346 9.67 11.64 15.51
N ILE A 347 10.03 10.36 15.70
CA ILE A 347 11.33 10.00 16.32
C ILE A 347 12.50 10.38 15.40
N ALA A 348 12.40 10.10 14.10
CA ALA A 348 13.45 10.40 13.13
C ALA A 348 13.64 11.92 12.91
N LYS A 349 12.60 12.72 13.17
CA LYS A 349 12.66 14.17 13.16
C LYS A 349 13.63 14.73 14.22
N ALA A 350 13.72 14.11 15.40
CA ALA A 350 14.70 14.49 16.41
C ALA A 350 16.07 13.85 16.17
N CYS A 351 16.10 12.55 15.87
CA CYS A 351 17.34 11.80 15.65
C CYS A 351 17.13 10.70 14.59
N GLY A 352 17.69 10.91 13.39
CA GLY A 352 17.53 10.00 12.26
C GLY A 352 18.01 8.57 12.57
N GLY A 353 19.12 8.43 13.30
CA GLY A 353 19.65 7.12 13.68
C GLY A 353 18.81 6.39 14.74
N THR A 354 18.21 7.08 15.70
CA THR A 354 17.23 6.47 16.63
C THR A 354 15.98 6.01 15.87
N GLY A 355 15.51 6.82 14.92
CA GLY A 355 14.43 6.42 14.00
C GLY A 355 14.76 5.15 13.22
N THR A 356 16.00 5.00 12.73
CA THR A 356 16.47 3.76 12.11
C THR A 356 16.40 2.57 13.06
N ILE A 357 16.90 2.71 14.29
CA ILE A 357 16.91 1.62 15.28
C ILE A 357 15.48 1.14 15.53
N MET A 358 14.55 2.07 15.81
CA MET A 358 13.14 1.77 16.03
C MET A 358 12.51 1.09 14.80
N SER A 359 12.73 1.64 13.60
CA SER A 359 12.14 1.13 12.37
C SER A 359 12.63 -0.28 12.06
N VAL A 360 13.94 -0.52 12.09
CA VAL A 360 14.51 -1.85 11.81
C VAL A 360 14.04 -2.86 12.83
N HIS A 361 13.99 -2.48 14.11
CA HIS A 361 13.55 -3.39 15.15
C HIS A 361 12.08 -3.81 14.98
N ASN A 362 11.17 -2.81 14.85
CA ASN A 362 9.75 -3.06 14.59
C ASN A 362 9.55 -3.89 13.33
N CYS A 363 10.03 -3.39 12.19
CA CYS A 363 9.73 -3.96 10.89
C CYS A 363 10.48 -5.25 10.60
N LEU A 364 11.77 -5.35 10.89
CA LEU A 364 12.60 -6.46 10.40
C LEU A 364 12.87 -7.54 11.46
N TYR A 365 12.52 -7.29 12.73
CA TYR A 365 12.68 -8.28 13.79
C TYR A 365 11.35 -8.68 14.41
N VAL A 366 10.70 -7.82 15.20
CA VAL A 366 9.51 -8.24 15.97
C VAL A 366 8.31 -8.55 15.06
N ASN A 367 8.02 -7.73 14.05
CA ASN A 367 6.90 -8.01 13.12
C ASN A 367 7.16 -9.25 12.27
N LEU A 368 8.44 -9.59 12.00
CA LEU A 368 8.81 -10.79 11.27
C LEU A 368 8.52 -12.04 12.09
N ILE A 369 8.93 -12.05 13.36
CA ILE A 369 8.73 -13.19 14.26
C ILE A 369 7.26 -13.31 14.64
N ASP A 370 6.54 -12.20 14.83
CA ASP A 370 5.10 -12.26 15.08
C ASP A 370 4.34 -12.86 13.89
N LYS A 371 4.80 -12.62 12.67
CA LYS A 371 4.13 -13.18 11.49
C LYS A 371 4.46 -14.66 11.24
N PHE A 372 5.71 -15.06 11.41
CA PHE A 372 6.19 -16.37 10.94
C PHE A 372 6.67 -17.31 12.05
N GLY A 373 6.72 -16.84 13.29
CA GLY A 373 7.14 -17.62 14.45
C GLY A 373 6.05 -18.56 14.94
N THR A 374 6.46 -19.73 15.42
CA THR A 374 5.60 -20.59 16.24
C THR A 374 5.34 -19.95 17.60
N GLU A 375 4.35 -20.44 18.34
CA GLU A 375 4.04 -19.92 19.69
C GLU A 375 5.26 -19.97 20.63
N ASP A 376 6.00 -21.08 20.64
CA ASP A 376 7.23 -21.22 21.44
C ASP A 376 8.31 -20.22 21.00
N GLN A 377 8.44 -20.00 19.70
CA GLN A 377 9.37 -19.00 19.17
C GLN A 377 8.96 -17.58 19.56
N LYS A 378 7.66 -17.26 19.57
CA LYS A 378 7.16 -15.95 19.98
C LYS A 378 7.40 -15.70 21.47
N GLU A 379 7.15 -16.67 22.33
CA GLU A 379 7.45 -16.53 23.76
C GLU A 379 8.95 -16.29 24.01
N LYS A 380 9.84 -16.93 23.24
CA LYS A 380 11.30 -16.83 23.43
C LYS A 380 11.97 -15.67 22.71
N PHE A 381 11.53 -15.33 21.49
CA PHE A 381 12.22 -14.42 20.58
C PHE A 381 11.42 -13.17 20.20
N LEU A 382 10.14 -13.09 20.56
CA LEU A 382 9.31 -11.90 20.34
C LEU A 382 9.04 -11.14 21.64
N LYS A 383 8.42 -11.80 22.62
CA LYS A 383 7.97 -11.17 23.87
C LYS A 383 9.08 -10.47 24.67
N PRO A 384 10.31 -11.02 24.80
CA PRO A 384 11.40 -10.30 25.49
C PRO A 384 11.91 -9.06 24.75
N PHE A 385 11.50 -8.88 23.49
CA PHE A 385 11.98 -7.84 22.59
C PHE A 385 10.98 -6.69 22.43
N THR A 386 9.87 -6.67 23.18
CA THR A 386 8.89 -5.59 23.04
C THR A 386 9.16 -4.35 23.92
N THR A 387 9.96 -4.48 24.98
CA THR A 387 10.11 -3.45 26.03
C THR A 387 11.50 -2.83 26.17
N GLY A 388 12.48 -3.19 25.34
CA GLY A 388 13.82 -2.58 25.40
C GLY A 388 14.97 -3.44 24.86
N THR A 389 14.75 -4.74 24.63
CA THR A 389 15.74 -5.61 24.01
C THR A 389 15.66 -5.51 22.50
N LEU A 390 16.79 -5.22 21.84
CA LEU A 390 16.83 -5.15 20.38
C LEU A 390 17.16 -6.49 19.73
N GLY A 391 16.58 -6.70 18.57
CA GLY A 391 16.90 -7.80 17.66
C GLY A 391 17.37 -7.29 16.30
N CYS A 392 18.07 -8.16 15.57
CA CYS A 392 18.75 -7.84 14.32
C CYS A 392 18.19 -8.62 13.14
N PHE A 393 18.37 -8.08 11.94
CA PHE A 393 18.02 -8.73 10.68
C PHE A 393 19.27 -8.87 9.82
N ALA A 394 19.69 -10.11 9.56
CA ALA A 394 20.98 -10.42 8.95
C ALA A 394 20.79 -11.17 7.63
N LEU A 395 20.62 -10.40 6.55
CA LEU A 395 20.36 -10.90 5.20
C LEU A 395 21.56 -10.70 4.28
N SER A 396 22.02 -9.45 4.14
CA SER A 396 23.07 -9.04 3.20
C SER A 396 24.42 -9.65 3.52
N GLU A 397 25.23 -9.82 2.48
CA GLU A 397 26.62 -10.30 2.54
C GLU A 397 27.51 -9.41 1.67
N PRO A 398 28.85 -9.47 1.81
CA PRO A 398 29.76 -8.67 0.98
C PRO A 398 29.50 -8.84 -0.52
N GLU A 399 29.23 -10.07 -0.96
CA GLU A 399 28.97 -10.42 -2.36
C GLU A 399 27.47 -10.43 -2.74
N ALA A 400 26.57 -10.22 -1.77
CA ALA A 400 25.12 -10.34 -1.97
C ALA A 400 24.35 -9.23 -1.23
N GLY A 401 24.29 -8.05 -1.86
CA GLY A 401 23.52 -6.89 -1.40
C GLY A 401 22.15 -6.79 -2.09
N SER A 402 22.13 -6.30 -3.33
CA SER A 402 20.89 -6.24 -4.14
C SER A 402 20.45 -7.61 -4.65
N ASP A 403 21.39 -8.50 -4.97
CA ASP A 403 21.12 -9.90 -5.33
C ASP A 403 21.19 -10.82 -4.11
N VAL A 404 20.22 -10.66 -3.21
CA VAL A 404 20.13 -11.47 -1.98
C VAL A 404 19.91 -12.98 -2.26
N GLY A 405 19.53 -13.34 -3.49
CA GLY A 405 19.37 -14.73 -3.93
C GLY A 405 20.70 -15.46 -4.12
N ALA A 406 21.81 -14.72 -4.25
CA ALA A 406 23.15 -15.24 -4.46
C ALA A 406 23.95 -15.44 -3.15
N MET A 407 23.29 -15.44 -1.99
CA MET A 407 23.96 -15.57 -0.69
C MET A 407 24.82 -16.84 -0.58
N LEU A 408 25.95 -16.69 0.12
CA LEU A 408 26.98 -17.71 0.29
C LEU A 408 26.96 -18.34 1.69
N THR A 409 26.40 -17.68 2.70
CA THR A 409 26.26 -18.24 4.06
C THR A 409 25.45 -19.52 4.01
N THR A 410 26.01 -20.62 4.52
CA THR A 410 25.41 -21.96 4.47
C THR A 410 24.82 -22.38 5.81
N ALA A 411 23.79 -23.22 5.77
CA ALA A 411 23.28 -23.95 6.92
C ALA A 411 23.19 -25.45 6.58
N THR A 412 24.04 -26.28 7.18
CA THR A 412 24.04 -27.73 6.94
C THR A 412 23.40 -28.46 8.11
N LEU A 413 22.49 -29.38 7.82
CA LEU A 413 21.86 -30.19 8.86
C LEU A 413 22.84 -31.24 9.39
N ASP A 414 23.07 -31.22 10.70
CA ASP A 414 23.92 -32.17 11.42
C ASP A 414 23.20 -32.63 12.69
N GLY A 415 22.69 -33.86 12.66
CA GLY A 415 21.89 -34.45 13.73
C GLY A 415 20.62 -33.65 14.04
N GLY A 416 20.52 -33.12 15.25
CA GLY A 416 19.41 -32.30 15.76
C GLY A 416 19.54 -30.80 15.51
N SER A 417 20.59 -30.35 14.82
CA SER A 417 20.91 -28.93 14.65
C SER A 417 21.30 -28.59 13.21
N TYR A 418 21.25 -27.32 12.86
CA TYR A 418 21.92 -26.76 11.69
C TYR A 418 23.26 -26.14 12.12
N VAL A 419 24.28 -26.32 11.29
CA VAL A 419 25.60 -25.68 11.44
C VAL A 419 25.67 -24.54 10.43
N LEU A 420 25.74 -23.31 10.92
CA LEU A 420 25.79 -22.10 10.11
C LEU A 420 27.23 -21.63 9.93
N ASN A 421 27.61 -21.32 8.69
CA ASN A 421 28.94 -20.83 8.33
C ASN A 421 28.83 -19.70 7.31
N GLY A 422 29.50 -18.57 7.57
CA GLY A 422 29.55 -17.42 6.65
C GLY A 422 29.68 -16.07 7.36
N THR A 423 29.39 -15.00 6.62
CA THR A 423 29.45 -13.64 7.15
C THR A 423 28.27 -12.84 6.63
N LYS A 424 27.52 -12.26 7.55
CA LYS A 424 26.50 -11.26 7.27
C LYS A 424 27.08 -9.87 7.43
N SER A 425 26.71 -8.98 6.54
CA SER A 425 27.21 -7.61 6.51
C SER A 425 26.10 -6.59 6.63
N TRP A 426 26.48 -5.40 7.07
CA TRP A 426 25.59 -4.26 7.20
C TRP A 426 24.43 -4.49 8.19
N VAL A 427 24.68 -5.25 9.26
CA VAL A 427 23.65 -5.60 10.24
C VAL A 427 23.44 -4.45 11.22
N THR A 428 22.33 -3.75 11.06
CA THR A 428 21.89 -2.69 11.97
C THR A 428 21.62 -3.23 13.37
N SER A 429 22.01 -2.46 14.39
CA SER A 429 21.94 -2.82 15.81
C SER A 429 22.77 -4.06 16.18
N GLY A 430 23.69 -4.49 15.31
CA GLY A 430 24.46 -5.72 15.49
C GLY A 430 25.31 -5.77 16.76
N ALA A 431 25.75 -4.62 17.28
CA ALA A 431 26.52 -4.56 18.52
C ALA A 431 25.65 -4.60 19.79
N GLU A 432 24.38 -4.20 19.70
CA GLU A 432 23.49 -4.09 20.85
C GLU A 432 22.45 -5.23 20.90
N GLY A 433 22.14 -5.84 19.75
CA GLY A 433 21.12 -6.86 19.61
C GLY A 433 21.39 -8.12 20.43
N LYS A 434 20.32 -8.73 20.94
CA LYS A 434 20.37 -9.98 21.73
C LYS A 434 19.91 -11.22 20.97
N ALA A 435 19.43 -11.05 19.75
CA ALA A 435 19.20 -12.10 18.79
C ALA A 435 19.17 -11.53 17.38
N ALA A 436 19.41 -12.38 16.39
CA ALA A 436 19.31 -12.05 14.99
C ALA A 436 18.45 -13.08 14.24
N VAL A 437 17.67 -12.60 13.28
CA VAL A 437 17.14 -13.45 12.22
C VAL A 437 18.19 -13.52 11.12
N VAL A 438 18.88 -14.66 11.04
CA VAL A 438 19.96 -14.93 10.08
C VAL A 438 19.41 -15.73 8.91
N PHE A 439 19.64 -15.26 7.69
CA PHE A 439 19.26 -16.02 6.49
C PHE A 439 20.45 -16.78 5.93
N ALA A 440 20.32 -18.09 5.74
CA ALA A 440 21.38 -18.92 5.16
C ALA A 440 20.79 -19.91 4.16
N THR A 441 21.59 -20.31 3.17
CA THR A 441 21.16 -21.32 2.20
C THR A 441 21.45 -22.73 2.72
N VAL A 442 20.43 -23.59 2.69
CA VAL A 442 20.59 -25.02 2.99
C VAL A 442 21.08 -25.82 1.78
N ASP A 443 20.91 -25.26 0.58
CA ASP A 443 21.44 -25.80 -0.67
C ASP A 443 21.62 -24.67 -1.70
N LYS A 444 22.90 -24.38 -2.03
CA LYS A 444 23.26 -23.37 -3.04
C LYS A 444 22.66 -23.65 -4.42
N LYS A 445 22.42 -24.92 -4.78
CA LYS A 445 21.85 -25.30 -6.08
C LYS A 445 20.39 -24.84 -6.22
N LEU A 446 19.68 -24.68 -5.11
CA LEU A 446 18.28 -24.23 -5.09
C LEU A 446 18.14 -22.70 -5.20
N LYS A 447 19.26 -21.95 -5.20
CA LYS A 447 19.27 -20.48 -5.24
C LYS A 447 18.32 -19.90 -4.17
N HIS A 448 17.41 -18.99 -4.54
CA HIS A 448 16.43 -18.39 -3.63
C HIS A 448 15.51 -19.42 -2.93
N LYS A 449 15.28 -20.60 -3.51
CA LYS A 449 14.45 -21.66 -2.91
C LYS A 449 15.19 -22.46 -1.84
N GLY A 450 16.51 -22.30 -1.71
CA GLY A 450 17.32 -22.92 -0.66
C GLY A 450 17.49 -22.03 0.58
N ILE A 451 17.03 -20.79 0.54
CA ILE A 451 17.24 -19.83 1.63
C ILE A 451 16.27 -20.12 2.77
N THR A 452 16.80 -20.20 4.00
CA THR A 452 16.06 -20.47 5.24
C THR A 452 16.41 -19.40 6.28
N GLY A 453 15.43 -18.99 7.09
CA GLY A 453 15.63 -18.07 8.21
C GLY A 453 15.88 -18.83 9.51
N PHE A 454 16.82 -18.34 10.33
CA PHE A 454 17.22 -18.95 11.59
C PHE A 454 17.20 -17.90 12.71
N LEU A 455 16.60 -18.24 13.85
CA LEU A 455 16.65 -17.45 15.07
C LEU A 455 17.96 -17.76 15.81
N VAL A 456 18.87 -16.79 15.86
CA VAL A 456 20.20 -16.94 16.46
C VAL A 456 20.32 -16.01 17.67
N PRO A 457 20.41 -16.52 18.91
CA PRO A 457 20.69 -15.68 20.08
C PRO A 457 22.06 -15.00 19.97
N LEU A 458 22.25 -13.87 20.65
CA LEU A 458 23.51 -13.13 20.71
C LEU A 458 23.84 -12.73 22.16
N PRO A 459 25.02 -13.10 22.71
CA PRO A 459 26.07 -13.90 22.08
C PRO A 459 25.69 -15.39 21.97
N TRP A 460 26.37 -16.13 21.10
CA TRP A 460 26.23 -17.57 20.93
C TRP A 460 27.56 -18.18 20.48
N ALA A 461 27.79 -19.47 20.79
CA ALA A 461 29.03 -20.15 20.41
C ALA A 461 29.21 -20.15 18.88
N GLY A 462 30.41 -19.78 18.43
CA GLY A 462 30.73 -19.62 17.00
C GLY A 462 30.28 -18.30 16.38
N VAL A 463 29.53 -17.46 17.10
CA VAL A 463 29.12 -16.14 16.62
C VAL A 463 30.10 -15.09 17.12
N SER A 464 30.65 -14.30 16.21
CA SER A 464 31.44 -13.12 16.55
C SER A 464 30.98 -11.89 15.77
N LEU A 465 31.29 -10.70 16.29
CA LEU A 465 30.93 -9.43 15.67
C LEU A 465 32.15 -8.80 15.01
N GLY A 466 31.97 -8.31 13.80
CA GLY A 466 32.94 -7.40 13.18
C GLY A 466 32.95 -6.03 13.89
N LYS A 467 33.95 -5.21 13.57
CA LYS A 467 33.99 -3.81 14.05
C LYS A 467 32.74 -3.03 13.62
N LYS A 468 32.37 -2.03 14.42
CA LYS A 468 31.35 -1.04 14.02
C LYS A 468 31.84 -0.28 12.78
N GLU A 469 30.98 -0.16 11.77
CA GLU A 469 31.26 0.62 10.56
C GLU A 469 31.29 2.13 10.86
N ASN A 470 32.31 2.81 10.36
CA ASN A 470 32.42 4.26 10.41
C ASN A 470 31.66 4.87 9.23
N LYS A 471 30.46 5.40 9.48
CA LYS A 471 29.48 5.79 8.46
C LYS A 471 29.39 7.31 8.30
N LEU A 472 28.86 7.73 7.15
CA LEU A 472 28.57 9.13 6.84
C LEU A 472 27.53 9.74 7.81
N GLY A 473 26.39 9.08 7.98
CA GLY A 473 25.28 9.52 8.84
C GLY A 473 24.75 8.35 9.68
N ILE A 474 23.67 8.61 10.41
CA ILE A 474 23.02 7.70 11.37
C ILE A 474 24.03 7.05 12.31
N ARG A 475 25.04 7.83 12.76
CA ARG A 475 26.25 7.34 13.43
C ARG A 475 25.98 6.75 14.81
N CYS A 476 24.87 7.12 15.45
CA CYS A 476 24.42 6.53 16.71
C CYS A 476 23.85 5.11 16.56
N SER A 477 23.49 4.69 15.35
CA SER A 477 23.06 3.33 15.06
C SER A 477 24.27 2.46 14.72
N SER A 478 24.46 1.35 15.44
CA SER A 478 25.54 0.43 15.11
C SER A 478 25.25 -0.31 13.81
N THR A 479 26.31 -0.60 13.07
CA THR A 479 26.26 -1.42 11.87
C THR A 479 27.50 -2.28 11.89
N CYS A 480 27.32 -3.60 11.96
CA CYS A 480 28.41 -4.54 12.15
C CYS A 480 28.27 -5.72 11.18
N ASN A 481 29.36 -6.45 10.98
CA ASN A 481 29.28 -7.80 10.45
C ASN A 481 28.88 -8.77 11.57
N ILE A 482 28.09 -9.80 11.24
CA ILE A 482 27.91 -10.99 12.08
C ILE A 482 28.64 -12.14 11.39
N ILE A 483 29.66 -12.67 12.05
CA ILE A 483 30.53 -13.73 11.56
C ILE A 483 30.08 -15.03 12.22
N LEU A 484 29.90 -16.07 11.41
CA LEU A 484 29.35 -17.36 11.80
C LEU A 484 30.39 -18.44 11.48
N GLU A 485 30.94 -19.06 12.52
CA GLU A 485 31.92 -20.14 12.44
C GLU A 485 31.40 -21.36 13.20
N ASP A 486 30.95 -22.37 12.46
CA ASP A 486 30.37 -23.60 12.99
C ASP A 486 29.26 -23.39 14.04
N VAL A 487 28.42 -22.39 13.79
CA VAL A 487 27.34 -21.97 14.69
C VAL A 487 26.25 -23.03 14.71
N ARG A 488 26.18 -23.82 15.77
CA ARG A 488 25.18 -24.87 15.97
C ARG A 488 23.88 -24.28 16.50
N ILE A 489 22.82 -24.38 15.71
CA ILE A 489 21.47 -23.86 16.01
C ILE A 489 20.46 -25.02 16.00
N PRO A 490 19.65 -25.21 17.04
CA PRO A 490 18.65 -26.27 17.06
C PRO A 490 17.64 -26.18 15.90
N LYS A 491 17.07 -27.32 15.48
CA LYS A 491 16.08 -27.35 14.37
C LYS A 491 14.85 -26.50 14.67
N GLU A 492 14.44 -26.40 15.92
CA GLU A 492 13.32 -25.59 16.38
C GLU A 492 13.54 -24.08 16.25
N ASN A 493 14.77 -23.64 15.98
CA ASN A 493 15.09 -22.23 15.70
C ASN A 493 14.97 -21.88 14.20
N VAL A 494 14.55 -22.80 13.34
CA VAL A 494 14.15 -22.47 11.96
C VAL A 494 12.89 -21.62 12.00
N LEU A 495 12.96 -20.40 11.46
CA LEU A 495 11.81 -19.51 11.35
C LEU A 495 11.06 -19.78 10.05
N GLY A 496 9.76 -20.07 10.15
CA GLY A 496 8.94 -20.50 9.03
C GLY A 496 9.31 -21.91 8.55
N THR A 497 9.50 -22.09 7.25
CA THR A 497 9.83 -23.40 6.64
C THR A 497 11.21 -23.40 6.00
N VAL A 498 11.85 -24.57 5.96
CA VAL A 498 13.10 -24.77 5.23
C VAL A 498 12.89 -24.43 3.74
N GLY A 499 13.74 -23.56 3.19
CA GLY A 499 13.61 -23.01 1.83
C GLY A 499 12.57 -21.88 1.67
N GLY A 500 11.80 -21.57 2.71
CA GLY A 500 10.81 -20.48 2.74
C GLY A 500 11.38 -19.10 3.09
N GLY A 501 12.66 -19.03 3.46
CA GLY A 501 13.31 -17.83 4.00
C GLY A 501 13.34 -16.65 3.03
N PHE A 502 13.56 -16.88 1.73
CA PHE A 502 13.59 -15.79 0.75
C PHE A 502 12.23 -15.08 0.63
N LYS A 503 11.14 -15.84 0.51
CA LYS A 503 9.79 -15.27 0.40
C LYS A 503 9.46 -14.45 1.65
N MET A 504 9.76 -15.00 2.82
CA MET A 504 9.58 -14.35 4.11
C MET A 504 10.38 -13.04 4.21
N ALA A 505 11.66 -13.05 3.83
CA ALA A 505 12.50 -11.85 3.81
C ALA A 505 11.97 -10.78 2.86
N MET A 506 11.56 -11.15 1.64
CA MET A 506 11.05 -10.18 0.66
C MET A 506 9.74 -9.55 1.10
N GLU A 507 8.83 -10.36 1.63
CA GLU A 507 7.54 -9.90 2.15
C GLU A 507 7.72 -8.93 3.32
N GLN A 508 8.68 -9.19 4.21
CA GLN A 508 8.96 -8.28 5.31
C GLN A 508 9.71 -7.02 4.88
N LEU A 509 10.60 -7.12 3.89
CA LEU A 509 11.27 -5.95 3.32
C LEU A 509 10.28 -4.98 2.66
N ASP A 510 9.21 -5.48 2.03
CA ASP A 510 8.15 -4.64 1.49
C ASP A 510 7.50 -3.79 2.60
N LYS A 511 7.28 -4.36 3.78
CA LYS A 511 6.76 -3.61 4.94
C LYS A 511 7.82 -2.69 5.57
N ALA A 512 9.07 -3.14 5.66
CA ALA A 512 10.17 -2.36 6.21
C ALA A 512 10.48 -1.09 5.41
N ARG A 513 10.24 -1.09 4.10
CA ARG A 513 10.36 0.10 3.24
C ARG A 513 9.45 1.24 3.69
N VAL A 514 8.29 0.95 4.28
CA VAL A 514 7.42 1.99 4.88
C VAL A 514 8.12 2.66 6.06
N GLY A 515 8.69 1.88 6.97
CA GLY A 515 9.45 2.42 8.11
C GLY A 515 10.65 3.26 7.68
N ILE A 516 11.40 2.82 6.67
CA ILE A 516 12.49 3.62 6.10
C ILE A 516 11.98 4.91 5.45
N ALA A 517 10.85 4.85 4.75
CA ALA A 517 10.24 6.02 4.15
C ALA A 517 9.78 7.03 5.21
N SER A 518 9.17 6.56 6.30
CA SER A 518 8.83 7.37 7.48
C SER A 518 10.05 8.03 8.12
N GLN A 519 11.16 7.31 8.24
CA GLN A 519 12.40 7.89 8.73
C GLN A 519 12.88 9.03 7.81
N ALA A 520 12.84 8.82 6.49
CA ALA A 520 13.21 9.84 5.52
C ALA A 520 12.30 11.08 5.63
N LEU A 521 10.99 10.89 5.86
CA LEU A 521 10.07 12.00 6.14
C LEU A 521 10.48 12.79 7.39
N GLY A 522 10.79 12.11 8.49
CA GLY A 522 11.21 12.77 9.74
C GLY A 522 12.46 13.62 9.54
N ILE A 523 13.49 13.06 8.89
CA ILE A 523 14.74 13.78 8.57
C ILE A 523 14.45 14.99 7.67
N GLY A 524 13.65 14.81 6.62
CA GLY A 524 13.24 15.89 5.71
C GLY A 524 12.45 16.99 6.42
N GLN A 525 11.53 16.62 7.31
CA GLN A 525 10.71 17.55 8.09
C GLN A 525 11.59 18.39 9.03
N ALA A 526 12.54 17.77 9.73
CA ALA A 526 13.49 18.46 10.59
C ALA A 526 14.35 19.46 9.80
N ALA A 527 14.81 19.06 8.61
CA ALA A 527 15.57 19.93 7.71
C ALA A 527 14.76 21.12 7.17
N LEU A 528 13.48 20.91 6.84
CA LEU A 528 12.59 21.98 6.43
C LEU A 528 12.35 22.98 7.57
N GLU A 529 12.08 22.49 8.77
CA GLU A 529 11.79 23.35 9.93
C GLU A 529 12.98 24.23 10.31
N ILE A 530 14.20 23.67 10.39
CA ILE A 530 15.39 24.49 10.69
C ILE A 530 15.67 25.52 9.59
N ALA A 531 15.40 25.17 8.32
CA ALA A 531 15.57 26.10 7.21
C ALA A 531 14.59 27.27 7.28
N VAL A 532 13.32 26.99 7.58
CA VAL A 532 12.28 28.02 7.73
C VAL A 532 12.56 28.91 8.93
N ASP A 533 12.89 28.33 10.09
CA ASP A 533 13.22 29.07 11.30
C ASP A 533 14.44 29.99 11.10
N TYR A 534 15.54 29.44 10.58
CA TYR A 534 16.74 30.22 10.28
C TYR A 534 16.46 31.34 9.28
N ALA A 535 15.67 31.06 8.23
CA ALA A 535 15.33 32.03 7.20
C ALA A 535 14.47 33.19 7.71
N ALA A 536 13.67 32.98 8.76
CA ALA A 536 12.86 34.02 9.40
C ALA A 536 13.71 34.98 10.25
N HIS A 537 14.81 34.50 10.84
CA HIS A 537 15.65 35.30 11.73
C HIS A 537 16.86 35.92 11.03
N ARG A 538 17.47 35.21 10.08
CA ARG A 538 18.64 35.69 9.35
C ARG A 538 18.26 36.84 8.41
N LYS A 539 18.94 37.98 8.53
CA LYS A 539 18.79 39.12 7.61
C LYS A 539 19.89 39.15 6.55
N ALA A 540 19.51 39.45 5.32
CA ALA A 540 20.40 39.85 4.23
C ALA A 540 19.68 40.88 3.35
N PHE A 541 20.42 41.81 2.74
CA PHE A 541 19.82 42.89 1.93
C PHE A 541 18.73 43.67 2.70
N GLY A 542 18.95 43.91 4.00
CA GLY A 542 18.05 44.70 4.86
C GLY A 542 16.77 44.00 5.36
N GLN A 543 16.53 42.73 4.99
CA GLN A 543 15.31 41.99 5.36
C GLN A 543 15.59 40.54 5.74
N PRO A 544 14.69 39.86 6.46
CA PRO A 544 14.74 38.41 6.63
C PRO A 544 14.87 37.68 5.30
N ILE A 545 15.73 36.66 5.22
CA ILE A 545 15.99 35.96 3.96
C ILE A 545 14.78 35.18 3.47
N ASN A 546 13.82 34.83 4.35
CA ASN A 546 12.53 34.27 3.95
C ASN A 546 11.68 35.24 3.11
N GLN A 547 12.04 36.54 3.01
CA GLN A 547 11.39 37.50 2.11
C GLN A 547 11.97 37.48 0.69
N LEU A 548 13.17 36.91 0.49
CA LEU A 548 13.79 36.78 -0.82
C LEU A 548 13.08 35.72 -1.65
N GLN A 549 12.69 36.07 -2.88
CA GLN A 549 11.93 35.18 -3.77
C GLN A 549 12.61 33.82 -3.96
N ALA A 550 13.93 33.79 -4.16
CA ALA A 550 14.68 32.54 -4.34
C ALA A 550 14.60 31.60 -3.13
N VAL A 551 14.54 32.14 -1.91
CA VAL A 551 14.39 31.36 -0.67
C VAL A 551 12.96 30.83 -0.54
N LYS A 552 11.95 31.68 -0.80
CA LYS A 552 10.53 31.25 -0.81
C LYS A 552 10.27 30.12 -1.79
N LEU A 553 10.77 30.23 -3.02
CA LEU A 553 10.63 29.19 -4.05
C LEU A 553 11.25 27.87 -3.59
N ARG A 554 12.45 27.91 -3.00
CA ARG A 554 13.09 26.70 -2.48
C ARG A 554 12.31 26.06 -1.33
N ILE A 555 11.80 26.85 -0.39
CA ILE A 555 10.94 26.36 0.71
C ILE A 555 9.66 25.73 0.15
N ALA A 556 9.05 26.32 -0.87
CA ALA A 556 7.87 25.77 -1.52
C ALA A 556 8.17 24.40 -2.17
N ASP A 557 9.27 24.27 -2.90
CA ASP A 557 9.69 22.99 -3.51
C ASP A 557 9.97 21.91 -2.45
N MET A 558 10.60 22.30 -1.33
CA MET A 558 10.84 21.42 -0.19
C MET A 558 9.52 20.90 0.40
N ALA A 559 8.58 21.80 0.68
CA ALA A 559 7.29 21.46 1.27
C ALA A 559 6.47 20.53 0.35
N VAL A 560 6.35 20.86 -0.94
CA VAL A 560 5.57 20.05 -1.89
C VAL A 560 6.12 18.62 -2.00
N LYS A 561 7.45 18.47 -2.09
CA LYS A 561 8.08 17.14 -2.16
C LYS A 561 7.83 16.32 -0.90
N LEU A 562 7.93 16.95 0.26
CA LEU A 562 7.76 16.27 1.54
C LEU A 562 6.30 15.85 1.75
N GLU A 563 5.34 16.73 1.49
CA GLU A 563 3.90 16.39 1.60
C GLU A 563 3.48 15.32 0.60
N ALA A 564 3.96 15.40 -0.66
CA ALA A 564 3.69 14.37 -1.65
C ALA A 564 4.25 13.00 -1.23
N ALA A 565 5.46 12.97 -0.66
CA ALA A 565 6.04 11.76 -0.12
C ALA A 565 5.24 11.24 1.09
N ARG A 566 4.79 12.11 1.99
CA ARG A 566 4.00 11.74 3.17
C ARG A 566 2.71 11.01 2.81
N LEU A 567 1.99 11.51 1.81
CA LEU A 567 0.79 10.85 1.31
C LEU A 567 1.07 9.45 0.74
N LEU A 568 2.21 9.26 0.05
CA LEU A 568 2.62 7.95 -0.44
C LEU A 568 2.98 6.99 0.70
N VAL A 569 3.69 7.48 1.73
CA VAL A 569 4.04 6.69 2.92
C VAL A 569 2.80 6.24 3.67
N TRP A 570 1.88 7.16 3.97
CA TRP A 570 0.66 6.80 4.68
C TRP A 570 -0.22 5.83 3.89
N ARG A 571 -0.30 6.01 2.56
CA ARG A 571 -0.97 5.03 1.70
C ARG A 571 -0.32 3.65 1.80
N ALA A 572 1.00 3.57 1.69
CA ALA A 572 1.71 2.30 1.79
C ALA A 572 1.56 1.65 3.18
N ALA A 573 1.54 2.47 4.24
CA ALA A 573 1.32 2.02 5.60
C ALA A 573 -0.06 1.37 5.77
N VAL A 574 -1.13 2.05 5.35
CA VAL A 574 -2.50 1.48 5.40
C VAL A 574 -2.58 0.20 4.57
N CYS A 575 -1.99 0.18 3.37
CA CYS A 575 -1.97 -1.04 2.56
C CYS A 575 -1.23 -2.20 3.25
N CYS A 576 -0.28 -1.96 4.17
CA CYS A 576 0.46 -3.03 4.86
C CYS A 576 -0.39 -3.83 5.84
N ASP A 577 -1.54 -3.28 6.25
CA ASP A 577 -2.54 -3.93 7.09
C ASP A 577 -3.61 -4.66 6.26
N GLU A 578 -3.66 -4.41 4.96
CA GLU A 578 -4.54 -5.09 4.03
C GLU A 578 -3.95 -6.45 3.57
N PRO A 579 -4.79 -7.43 3.18
CA PRO A 579 -4.31 -8.75 2.73
C PRO A 579 -3.58 -8.72 1.37
N GLN A 580 -3.65 -7.61 0.63
CA GLN A 580 -3.05 -7.43 -0.68
C GLN A 580 -1.52 -7.23 -0.58
N ARG A 581 -0.82 -7.48 -1.69
CA ARG A 581 0.61 -7.18 -1.78
C ARG A 581 0.83 -5.67 -1.82
N THR A 582 1.78 -5.20 -1.02
CA THR A 582 2.14 -3.78 -0.89
C THR A 582 3.44 -3.39 -1.58
N THR A 583 4.07 -4.30 -2.30
CA THR A 583 5.38 -4.10 -2.94
C THR A 583 5.45 -2.79 -3.74
N LYS A 584 4.42 -2.49 -4.55
CA LYS A 584 4.38 -1.29 -5.40
C LYS A 584 4.30 -0.03 -4.55
N GLU A 585 3.30 0.05 -3.67
CA GLU A 585 3.03 1.19 -2.79
C GLU A 585 4.23 1.49 -1.89
N SER A 586 4.80 0.48 -1.23
CA SER A 586 5.98 0.64 -0.37
C SER A 586 7.22 1.07 -1.14
N SER A 587 7.42 0.57 -2.36
CA SER A 587 8.56 0.98 -3.19
C SER A 587 8.41 2.43 -3.67
N MET A 588 7.20 2.86 -4.05
CA MET A 588 6.90 4.26 -4.39
C MET A 588 7.13 5.19 -3.20
N ALA A 589 6.63 4.80 -2.02
CA ALA A 589 6.81 5.55 -0.78
C ALA A 589 8.30 5.73 -0.44
N LYS A 590 9.07 4.64 -0.42
CA LYS A 590 10.50 4.67 -0.10
C LYS A 590 11.30 5.48 -1.11
N LEU A 591 11.03 5.32 -2.41
CA LEU A 591 11.69 6.10 -3.45
C LEU A 591 11.41 7.59 -3.28
N ALA A 592 10.14 7.99 -3.19
CA ALA A 592 9.76 9.40 -3.11
C ALA A 592 10.24 10.07 -1.82
N ALA A 593 10.09 9.40 -0.67
CA ALA A 593 10.50 9.95 0.62
C ALA A 593 12.02 10.08 0.75
N SER A 594 12.79 9.09 0.29
CA SER A 594 14.26 9.16 0.36
C SER A 594 14.83 10.29 -0.51
N GLU A 595 14.34 10.45 -1.74
CA GLU A 595 14.79 11.54 -2.62
C GLU A 595 14.30 12.91 -2.14
N ALA A 596 13.11 12.98 -1.56
CA ALA A 596 12.62 14.19 -0.90
C ALA A 596 13.52 14.56 0.29
N ALA A 597 13.88 13.60 1.15
CA ALA A 597 14.76 13.84 2.30
C ALA A 597 16.13 14.39 1.88
N THR A 598 16.78 13.80 0.87
CA THR A 598 18.06 14.30 0.34
C THR A 598 17.90 15.69 -0.26
N PHE A 599 16.87 15.93 -1.08
CA PHE A 599 16.62 17.24 -1.67
C PHE A 599 16.37 18.33 -0.62
N VAL A 600 15.54 18.02 0.38
CA VAL A 600 15.14 18.95 1.43
C VAL A 600 16.32 19.27 2.35
N SER A 601 17.06 18.26 2.79
CA SER A 601 18.26 18.47 3.63
C SER A 601 19.38 19.21 2.89
N HIS A 602 19.64 18.90 1.63
CA HIS A 602 20.54 19.69 0.78
C HIS A 602 20.09 21.16 0.67
N SER A 603 18.80 21.36 0.43
CA SER A 603 18.21 22.70 0.32
C SER A 603 18.27 23.49 1.62
N ALA A 604 18.14 22.81 2.77
CA ALA A 604 18.28 23.41 4.09
C ALA A 604 19.70 23.95 4.30
N ILE A 605 20.74 23.17 4.00
CA ILE A 605 22.13 23.65 4.03
C ILE A 605 22.28 24.91 3.16
N GLN A 606 21.72 24.88 1.94
CA GLN A 606 21.81 26.01 1.03
C GLN A 606 21.11 27.29 1.53
N ILE A 607 20.02 27.15 2.30
CA ILE A 607 19.29 28.28 2.92
C ILE A 607 20.08 28.86 4.10
N LEU A 608 20.67 27.98 4.92
CA LEU A 608 21.50 28.39 6.06
C LEU A 608 22.85 28.98 5.61
N GLY A 609 23.30 28.67 4.39
CA GLY A 609 24.57 29.15 3.85
C GLY A 609 25.75 28.56 4.62
N GLY A 610 26.74 29.36 4.97
CA GLY A 610 27.92 28.90 5.73
C GLY A 610 27.56 28.20 7.05
N MET A 611 26.51 28.66 7.73
CA MET A 611 26.05 28.04 8.98
C MET A 611 25.43 26.65 8.77
N GLY A 612 24.99 26.32 7.55
CA GLY A 612 24.47 24.99 7.22
C GLY A 612 25.56 23.96 6.99
N TYR A 613 26.82 24.37 6.87
CA TYR A 613 27.96 23.50 6.58
C TYR A 613 28.78 23.14 7.84
N VAL A 614 28.55 23.85 8.94
CA VAL A 614 29.24 23.62 10.22
C VAL A 614 28.33 22.86 11.18
N ALA A 615 28.94 22.04 12.05
CA ALA A 615 28.22 21.17 12.98
C ALA A 615 27.54 21.91 14.15
N ASP A 616 27.70 23.25 14.23
CA ASP A 616 26.99 24.09 15.21
C ASP A 616 25.47 24.11 14.98
N LEU A 617 25.02 23.85 13.74
CA LEU A 617 23.62 23.68 13.39
C LEU A 617 23.37 22.28 12.80
N PRO A 618 22.19 21.69 13.02
CA PRO A 618 21.95 20.27 12.71
C PRO A 618 21.75 19.97 11.22
N ALA A 619 21.75 20.98 10.34
CA ALA A 619 21.41 20.81 8.92
C ALA A 619 22.37 19.87 8.19
N GLU A 620 23.67 19.93 8.50
CA GLU A 620 24.67 19.05 7.90
C GLU A 620 24.43 17.58 8.28
N ARG A 621 24.06 17.32 9.55
CA ARG A 621 23.70 15.99 10.03
C ARG A 621 22.49 15.44 9.30
N TYR A 622 21.43 16.24 9.13
CA TYR A 622 20.24 15.81 8.39
C TYR A 622 20.57 15.39 6.95
N TYR A 623 21.51 16.08 6.29
CA TYR A 623 21.95 15.72 4.94
C TYR A 623 22.72 14.39 4.92
N ARG A 624 23.64 14.19 5.88
CA ARG A 624 24.36 12.92 6.04
C ARG A 624 23.41 11.76 6.34
N ASP A 625 22.44 11.97 7.22
CA ASP A 625 21.44 10.99 7.61
C ASP A 625 20.47 10.67 6.47
N ALA A 626 20.02 11.66 5.70
CA ALA A 626 19.13 11.45 4.57
C ALA A 626 19.76 10.53 3.51
N ARG A 627 21.07 10.64 3.29
CA ARG A 627 21.77 9.94 2.21
C ARG A 627 21.59 8.42 2.27
N ILE A 628 21.59 7.81 3.46
CA ILE A 628 21.48 6.35 3.58
C ILE A 628 20.09 5.84 3.19
N THR A 629 19.07 6.70 3.27
CA THR A 629 17.68 6.33 2.99
C THR A 629 17.46 5.92 1.54
N GLU A 630 18.30 6.37 0.60
CA GLU A 630 18.24 5.97 -0.80
C GLU A 630 18.94 4.62 -1.08
N ILE A 631 19.68 4.07 -0.11
CA ILE A 631 20.58 2.92 -0.29
C ILE A 631 20.01 1.64 0.34
N TYR A 632 19.78 1.64 1.65
CA TYR A 632 19.37 0.43 2.36
C TYR A 632 17.88 0.10 2.17
N ALA A 633 17.47 -1.09 2.62
CA ALA A 633 16.15 -1.68 2.32
C ALA A 633 15.82 -1.74 0.81
N GLY A 634 16.87 -1.83 -0.01
CA GLY A 634 16.85 -1.79 -1.47
C GLY A 634 17.18 -0.39 -2.00
N VAL A 635 18.25 -0.30 -2.80
CA VAL A 635 18.66 0.95 -3.45
C VAL A 635 17.54 1.51 -4.32
N ASN A 636 17.51 2.83 -4.53
CA ASN A 636 16.44 3.46 -5.30
C ASN A 636 16.29 2.91 -6.73
N ASP A 637 17.35 2.39 -7.34
CA ASP A 637 17.27 1.70 -8.63
C ASP A 637 16.45 0.40 -8.55
N VAL A 638 16.59 -0.38 -7.47
CA VAL A 638 15.76 -1.56 -7.21
C VAL A 638 14.30 -1.14 -7.02
N GLN A 639 14.04 -0.04 -6.32
CA GLN A 639 12.68 0.47 -6.16
C GLN A 639 12.06 0.84 -7.52
N ARG A 640 12.82 1.52 -8.39
CA ARG A 640 12.39 1.86 -9.75
C ARG A 640 12.08 0.61 -10.58
N LEU A 641 12.92 -0.41 -10.51
CA LEU A 641 12.70 -1.68 -11.20
C LEU A 641 11.39 -2.33 -10.74
N LEU A 642 11.19 -2.47 -9.42
CA LEU A 642 9.96 -3.04 -8.85
C LEU A 642 8.70 -2.27 -9.26
N ILE A 643 8.75 -0.93 -9.22
CA ILE A 643 7.64 -0.08 -9.65
C ILE A 643 7.37 -0.28 -11.15
N GLY A 644 8.41 -0.24 -11.98
CA GLY A 644 8.29 -0.41 -13.42
C GLY A 644 7.65 -1.74 -13.79
N ASP A 645 8.18 -2.84 -13.24
CA ASP A 645 7.67 -4.20 -13.50
C ASP A 645 6.20 -4.35 -13.09
N LEU A 646 5.83 -3.82 -11.91
CA LEU A 646 4.46 -3.93 -11.40
C LEU A 646 3.47 -3.07 -12.18
N ILE A 647 3.85 -1.84 -12.56
CA ILE A 647 3.00 -0.95 -13.36
C ILE A 647 2.80 -1.49 -14.77
N ILE A 648 3.86 -1.99 -15.42
CA ILE A 648 3.75 -2.61 -16.75
C ILE A 648 2.78 -3.80 -16.68
N LYS A 649 2.94 -4.67 -15.68
CA LYS A 649 2.06 -5.82 -15.49
C LYS A 649 0.61 -5.42 -15.21
N GLU A 650 0.39 -4.37 -14.42
CA GLU A 650 -0.96 -3.88 -14.07
C GLU A 650 -1.70 -3.28 -15.26
N LEU A 651 -1.01 -2.62 -16.19
CA LEU A 651 -1.64 -1.96 -17.33
C LEU A 651 -1.72 -2.83 -18.60
N GLN A 652 -0.98 -3.93 -18.65
CA GLN A 652 -1.02 -4.88 -19.77
C GLN A 652 -1.99 -6.05 -19.54
N ASN A 653 -2.42 -6.30 -18.31
CA ASN A 653 -3.44 -7.30 -17.94
C ASN A 653 -4.73 -6.60 -17.51
#